data_AF-A0A6N7PCJ6-F1
#
_entry.id   AF-A0A6N7PCJ6-F1
#
_cell.length_a   1.000
_cell.length_b   1.000
_cell.length_c   1.000
_cell.angle_alpha   90.00
_cell.angle_beta   90.00
_cell.angle_gamma   90.00
#
_symmetry.space_group_name_H-M   'P 1'
#
loop_
_entity.id
_entity.type
_entity.pdbx_description
1 polymer ?
#
loop_
_entity_poly.entity_id
_entity_poly.type
_entity_poly.pdbx_seq_one_letter_code
_entity_poly.pdbx_strand_id
1 'polypeptide(L)'
;MSKGYSLHIGLNKIDPDNYPGVPALNAAVNDAVFWESYAKKMGYEAKSLHDKAATDKAVLDALHGYADKLKPGDILLLTYAGHGSQIANEKGNDFADEKNDQTWCLYNRELLDDELFEAFGKFKEGTRILIVSDSCHSGTMARALPDGTDLSTLLADGLDRAGASRGLRSRKLPLDVEQQVAQRFGKTVYQPLQKKYKNKAQVEGVKASVKLLAACQDDQTTFDGEANGVFTESFIDIFKQPKFKNATAETMIDEIRERYYFPRPNFFQYGGIIPSFDKSFPFLINIPDADKVKGKRDPDLTPSKVSRSLTPEEQWDDVKVKKNAQLVIETETPLDAKLVGGKDIEILEKKDRSLVIELLNTPHEHAWSAAHALQQALKAQGVEATVEPTLSVNPAQDKRTTREGDANNPDFIADWPPTHADATGKIGWHLDDDHSQLGKAQREVLTKPGAHVRIGHFDTGYIEGHIALPEKLDFVNQRSFINKEDASKAIDKADSGQDGHGLGTMTLLAGGKVKKTDTFDEYEGYIGGMPFAEVIPMRISESVVILNDKNFSEAIDYAIEKGCEVITMSMAGKPSNRMARAVNKAYEAGIVVVSAASNCWYKGTGALLPKCVMYPAAFERVIAATGAMYDHNPYDVKFLRAAQRAIGTQYMQGSWGPASRMTRALAAYTPNTPWASTKHAFVRSGGGTSSATPQVAAAAAIYIAYHREEMEQKGYYQEGRKWMKVEAVRTALYETANKDFPEWEKYYGNGILRAFDALQVGVPDESILVKAPSAESSLFGVVETIGSFFKRRKLFRSAEPKPPEEAVAMELVHLLQTDPQFFELYSTLDLSSPAEVEKVIETKEFQEKVLKSPYASNYLKEAVLLT
;
A
#
# COMPACT_ATOMS: atom_id res chain seq x y z
N MET A 1 21.39 8.18 45.39
CA MET A 1 21.38 7.58 44.03
C MET A 1 20.53 6.34 44.09
N SER A 2 19.66 6.17 43.11
CA SER A 2 18.81 4.98 42.97
C SER A 2 19.66 3.76 42.65
N LYS A 3 19.16 2.58 42.99
CA LYS A 3 19.74 1.30 42.60
C LYS A 3 18.86 0.59 41.58
N GLY A 4 19.48 -0.15 40.67
CA GLY A 4 18.81 -1.01 39.71
C GLY A 4 19.10 -2.47 40.03
N TYR A 5 18.05 -3.30 40.01
CA TYR A 5 18.16 -4.76 40.10
C TYR A 5 17.48 -5.37 38.89
N SER A 6 17.97 -6.51 38.40
CA SER A 6 17.32 -7.18 37.28
C SER A 6 17.25 -8.69 37.44
N LEU A 7 16.16 -9.26 36.93
CA LEU A 7 15.90 -10.69 36.87
C LEU A 7 15.59 -11.08 35.43
N HIS A 8 16.41 -11.94 34.85
CA HIS A 8 16.30 -12.39 33.46
C HIS A 8 15.97 -13.88 33.41
N ILE A 9 14.81 -14.20 32.88
CA ILE A 9 14.26 -15.56 32.83
C ILE A 9 14.21 -16.01 31.38
N GLY A 10 14.87 -17.12 31.06
CA GLY A 10 14.93 -17.66 29.70
C GLY A 10 14.79 -19.17 29.71
N LEU A 11 13.78 -19.71 29.03
CA LEU A 11 13.55 -21.16 28.96
C LEU A 11 13.55 -21.64 27.51
N ASN A 12 14.65 -22.27 27.11
CA ASN A 12 14.68 -23.07 25.89
C ASN A 12 14.03 -24.44 26.14
N LYS A 13 14.10 -24.93 27.38
CA LYS A 13 13.60 -26.24 27.78
C LYS A 13 12.71 -26.12 29.01
N ILE A 14 11.58 -26.80 28.96
CA ILE A 14 10.66 -27.03 30.07
C ILE A 14 10.63 -28.52 30.43
N ASP A 15 10.10 -28.88 31.60
CA ASP A 15 10.11 -30.26 32.08
C ASP A 15 9.23 -31.16 31.19
N PRO A 16 9.80 -32.12 30.44
CA PRO A 16 9.03 -32.97 29.54
C PRO A 16 8.02 -33.86 30.28
N ASP A 17 8.23 -34.11 31.58
CA ASP A 17 7.27 -34.87 32.36
C ASP A 17 5.99 -34.07 32.61
N ASN A 18 6.11 -32.74 32.77
CA ASN A 18 4.98 -31.83 33.01
C ASN A 18 4.39 -31.26 31.70
N TYR A 19 5.23 -31.14 30.67
CA TYR A 19 4.91 -30.59 29.34
C TYR A 19 5.30 -31.57 28.23
N PRO A 20 4.62 -32.72 28.12
CA PRO A 20 5.00 -33.77 27.18
C PRO A 20 4.87 -33.28 25.73
N GLY A 21 5.89 -33.53 24.92
CA GLY A 21 5.84 -33.26 23.48
C GLY A 21 6.08 -31.80 23.07
N VAL A 22 6.34 -30.88 24.00
CA VAL A 22 6.66 -29.49 23.66
C VAL A 22 8.05 -29.40 23.03
N PRO A 23 8.19 -28.85 21.81
CA PRO A 23 9.49 -28.62 21.21
C PRO A 23 10.31 -27.63 22.03
N ALA A 24 11.61 -27.87 22.17
CA ALA A 24 12.50 -26.87 22.77
C ALA A 24 12.48 -25.57 21.94
N LEU A 25 12.66 -24.42 22.58
CA LEU A 25 13.01 -23.18 21.90
C LEU A 25 14.53 -23.12 21.65
N ASN A 26 14.93 -22.30 20.69
CA ASN A 26 16.32 -22.03 20.32
C ASN A 26 16.89 -20.83 21.08
N ALA A 27 16.11 -19.76 21.24
CA ALA A 27 16.67 -18.44 21.53
C ALA A 27 16.21 -17.77 22.84
N ALA A 28 15.25 -18.33 23.56
CA ALA A 28 14.77 -17.77 24.83
C ALA A 28 15.89 -17.58 25.89
N VAL A 29 16.84 -18.50 25.98
CA VAL A 29 18.03 -18.33 26.84
C VAL A 29 18.94 -17.22 26.31
N ASN A 30 19.10 -17.10 24.99
CA ASN A 30 19.91 -16.04 24.38
C ASN A 30 19.30 -14.66 24.64
N ASP A 31 17.97 -14.55 24.66
CA ASP A 31 17.27 -13.31 25.01
C ASP A 31 17.55 -12.92 26.47
N ALA A 32 17.45 -13.87 27.40
CA ALA A 32 17.78 -13.62 28.81
C ALA A 32 19.25 -13.18 28.99
N VAL A 33 20.18 -13.82 28.26
CA VAL A 33 21.62 -13.45 28.25
C VAL A 33 21.84 -12.05 27.67
N PHE A 34 21.13 -11.70 26.59
CA PHE A 34 21.18 -10.35 26.01
C PHE A 34 20.71 -9.32 27.04
N TRP A 35 19.55 -9.52 27.64
CA TRP A 35 18.97 -8.59 28.61
C TRP A 35 19.83 -8.47 29.87
N GLU A 36 20.45 -9.56 30.34
CA GLU A 36 21.42 -9.53 31.44
C GLU A 36 22.64 -8.67 31.10
N SER A 37 23.22 -8.88 29.92
CA SER A 37 24.37 -8.11 29.44
C SER A 37 24.02 -6.63 29.31
N TYR A 38 22.85 -6.33 28.77
CA TYR A 38 22.34 -4.97 28.64
C TYR A 38 22.10 -4.32 30.01
N ALA A 39 21.46 -5.02 30.95
CA ALA A 39 21.21 -4.54 32.29
C ALA A 39 22.51 -4.24 33.05
N LYS A 40 23.53 -5.11 32.96
CA LYS A 40 24.85 -4.88 33.56
C LYS A 40 25.52 -3.63 32.99
N LYS A 41 25.44 -3.40 31.66
CA LYS A 41 25.95 -2.17 31.03
C LYS A 41 25.24 -0.92 31.53
N MET A 42 23.96 -1.02 31.85
CA MET A 42 23.15 0.05 32.43
C MET A 42 23.35 0.23 33.96
N GLY A 43 24.15 -0.63 34.60
CA GLY A 43 24.50 -0.54 36.02
C GLY A 43 23.59 -1.33 36.97
N TYR A 44 22.78 -2.27 36.46
CA TYR A 44 21.91 -3.11 37.28
C TYR A 44 22.69 -4.24 37.96
N GLU A 45 22.29 -4.59 39.18
CA GLU A 45 22.66 -5.87 39.82
C GLU A 45 21.78 -6.99 39.25
N ALA A 46 22.33 -7.76 38.31
CA ALA A 46 21.58 -8.72 37.51
C ALA A 46 21.66 -10.16 38.05
N LYS A 47 20.54 -10.88 37.97
CA LYS A 47 20.40 -12.31 38.22
C LYS A 47 19.68 -12.96 37.04
N SER A 48 20.07 -14.17 36.67
CA SER A 48 19.41 -14.92 35.60
C SER A 48 18.99 -16.31 36.05
N LEU A 49 17.87 -16.79 35.53
CA LEU A 49 17.32 -18.13 35.75
C LEU A 49 17.03 -18.76 34.39
N HIS A 50 17.73 -19.85 34.06
CA HIS A 50 17.61 -20.51 32.77
C HIS A 50 17.11 -21.95 32.92
N ASP A 51 16.26 -22.39 31.99
CA ASP A 51 15.75 -23.77 31.88
C ASP A 51 15.38 -24.34 33.26
N LYS A 52 16.03 -25.43 33.71
CA LYS A 52 15.79 -26.13 34.98
C LYS A 52 15.85 -25.24 36.23
N ALA A 53 16.58 -24.12 36.18
CA ALA A 53 16.69 -23.19 37.29
C ALA A 53 15.51 -22.22 37.38
N ALA A 54 14.76 -22.03 36.30
CA ALA A 54 13.61 -21.14 36.22
C ALA A 54 12.33 -21.87 36.66
N THR A 55 12.23 -22.18 37.95
CA THR A 55 11.00 -22.73 38.56
C THR A 55 10.11 -21.63 39.14
N ASP A 56 8.83 -21.93 39.33
CA ASP A 56 7.88 -21.01 39.99
C ASP A 56 8.41 -20.48 41.33
N LYS A 57 8.94 -21.37 42.17
CA LYS A 57 9.52 -21.00 43.46
C LYS A 57 10.75 -20.10 43.29
N ALA A 58 11.67 -20.44 42.39
CA ALA A 58 12.89 -19.66 42.21
C ALA A 58 12.59 -18.23 41.71
N VAL A 59 11.58 -18.09 40.84
CA VAL A 59 11.10 -16.80 40.32
C VAL A 59 10.41 -16.00 41.44
N LEU A 60 9.43 -16.59 42.12
CA LEU A 60 8.68 -15.91 43.19
C LEU A 60 9.59 -15.54 44.39
N ASP A 61 10.50 -16.41 44.81
CA ASP A 61 11.47 -16.12 45.88
C ASP A 61 12.40 -14.95 45.49
N ALA A 62 12.82 -14.88 44.22
CA ALA A 62 13.59 -13.74 43.73
C ALA A 62 12.78 -12.44 43.76
N LEU A 63 11.53 -12.46 43.26
CA LEU A 63 10.65 -11.29 43.28
C LEU A 63 10.36 -10.80 44.71
N HIS A 64 10.11 -11.71 45.65
CA HIS A 64 9.94 -11.37 47.07
C HIS A 64 11.20 -10.76 47.67
N GLY A 65 12.38 -11.34 47.39
CA GLY A 65 13.65 -10.79 47.85
C GLY A 65 13.91 -9.38 47.31
N TYR A 66 13.51 -9.10 46.06
CA TYR A 66 13.57 -7.75 45.50
C TYR A 66 12.56 -6.81 46.16
N ALA A 67 11.31 -7.23 46.37
CA ALA A 67 10.30 -6.43 47.05
C ALA A 67 10.77 -5.96 48.44
N ASP A 68 11.48 -6.84 49.18
CA ASP A 68 12.06 -6.51 50.48
C ASP A 68 13.24 -5.52 50.36
N LYS A 69 14.14 -5.76 49.38
CA LYS A 69 15.40 -5.02 49.17
C LYS A 69 15.19 -3.61 48.59
N LEU A 70 14.26 -3.45 47.64
CA LEU A 70 14.05 -2.18 46.94
C LEU A 70 13.47 -1.10 47.88
N LYS A 71 13.93 0.13 47.66
CA LYS A 71 13.47 1.34 48.34
C LYS A 71 12.84 2.31 47.32
N PRO A 72 12.01 3.27 47.76
CA PRO A 72 11.51 4.32 46.87
C PRO A 72 12.67 4.97 46.09
N GLY A 73 12.50 5.10 44.78
CA GLY A 73 13.54 5.53 43.84
C GLY A 73 14.22 4.39 43.07
N ASP A 74 14.23 3.16 43.60
CA ASP A 74 14.87 2.00 42.95
C ASP A 74 14.02 1.44 41.80
N ILE A 75 14.65 0.65 40.93
CA ILE A 75 14.00 -0.01 39.79
C ILE A 75 14.34 -1.50 39.70
N LEU A 76 13.34 -2.31 39.39
CA LEU A 76 13.47 -3.69 38.95
C LEU A 76 13.27 -3.76 37.43
N LEU A 77 14.22 -4.38 36.70
CA LEU A 77 14.02 -4.84 35.32
C LEU A 77 13.77 -6.35 35.34
N LEU A 78 12.56 -6.77 34.98
CA LEU A 78 12.16 -8.17 34.88
C LEU A 78 12.03 -8.55 33.40
N THR A 79 12.76 -9.56 32.93
CA THR A 79 12.60 -10.05 31.56
C THR A 79 12.23 -11.51 31.55
N TYR A 80 11.29 -11.88 30.69
CA TYR A 80 10.87 -13.26 30.48
C TYR A 80 10.90 -13.59 28.99
N ALA A 81 11.54 -14.70 28.65
CA ALA A 81 11.50 -15.30 27.32
C ALA A 81 11.25 -16.81 27.48
N GLY A 82 10.23 -17.32 26.81
CA GLY A 82 9.81 -18.71 26.95
C GLY A 82 8.39 -18.94 26.46
N HIS A 83 7.87 -20.15 26.66
CA HIS A 83 6.49 -20.45 26.32
C HIS A 83 5.51 -19.69 27.23
N GLY A 84 4.34 -19.35 26.71
CA GLY A 84 3.20 -18.95 27.52
C GLY A 84 1.91 -19.63 27.06
N SER A 85 0.91 -19.56 27.93
CA SER A 85 -0.37 -20.27 27.83
C SER A 85 -1.46 -19.43 28.51
N GLN A 86 -2.70 -19.93 28.48
CA GLN A 86 -3.82 -19.42 29.26
C GLN A 86 -4.55 -20.55 29.99
N ILE A 87 -5.03 -20.27 31.20
CA ILE A 87 -5.86 -21.18 31.98
C ILE A 87 -7.20 -20.51 32.25
N ALA A 88 -8.30 -21.16 31.90
CA ALA A 88 -9.64 -20.64 32.17
C ALA A 88 -9.87 -20.48 33.68
N ASN A 89 -10.52 -19.39 34.10
CA ASN A 89 -10.85 -19.13 35.50
C ASN A 89 -12.36 -18.91 35.70
N GLU A 90 -12.82 -18.83 36.96
CA GLU A 90 -14.22 -18.58 37.32
C GLU A 90 -14.40 -17.22 38.03
N LYS A 91 -13.77 -16.15 37.52
CA LYS A 91 -14.01 -14.79 38.04
C LYS A 91 -15.49 -14.38 37.82
N GLY A 92 -16.01 -13.55 38.73
CA GLY A 92 -17.41 -13.09 38.70
C GLY A 92 -17.73 -12.25 37.45
N ASN A 93 -19.02 -12.11 37.12
CA ASN A 93 -19.47 -11.36 35.92
C ASN A 93 -19.01 -9.89 35.90
N ASP A 94 -18.69 -9.31 37.06
CA ASP A 94 -18.18 -7.95 37.19
C ASP A 94 -16.73 -7.79 36.68
N PHE A 95 -16.04 -8.90 36.36
CA PHE A 95 -14.66 -8.95 35.83
C PHE A 95 -14.61 -9.57 34.42
N ALA A 96 -15.53 -9.16 33.55
CA ALA A 96 -15.76 -9.80 32.26
C ALA A 96 -14.52 -9.84 31.32
N ASP A 97 -13.55 -8.95 31.52
CA ASP A 97 -12.30 -8.86 30.75
C ASP A 97 -11.16 -9.73 31.35
N GLU A 98 -11.34 -10.36 32.51
CA GLU A 98 -10.34 -11.19 33.21
C GLU A 98 -10.73 -12.70 33.26
N LYS A 99 -11.48 -13.21 32.28
CA LYS A 99 -12.05 -14.58 32.31
C LYS A 99 -11.03 -15.72 32.17
N ASN A 100 -9.79 -15.42 31.81
CA ASN A 100 -8.68 -16.36 31.73
C ASN A 100 -7.46 -15.78 32.47
N ASP A 101 -6.68 -16.64 33.11
CA ASP A 101 -5.37 -16.27 33.65
C ASP A 101 -4.31 -16.47 32.57
N GLN A 102 -3.54 -15.43 32.26
CA GLN A 102 -2.36 -15.54 31.41
C GLN A 102 -1.21 -16.16 32.20
N THR A 103 -0.39 -17.00 31.54
CA THR A 103 0.67 -17.71 32.25
C THR A 103 2.05 -17.64 31.61
N TRP A 104 3.09 -17.69 32.45
CA TRP A 104 4.46 -18.01 32.05
C TRP A 104 4.71 -19.50 32.28
N CYS A 105 5.05 -20.26 31.23
CA CYS A 105 5.40 -21.67 31.34
C CYS A 105 6.83 -21.82 31.89
N LEU A 106 6.95 -21.78 33.21
CA LEU A 106 8.21 -22.05 33.91
C LEU A 106 8.53 -23.55 33.86
N TYR A 107 9.75 -23.92 34.28
CA TYR A 107 10.27 -25.27 34.05
C TYR A 107 9.34 -26.36 34.61
N ASN A 108 8.79 -26.16 35.81
CA ASN A 108 8.03 -27.17 36.54
C ASN A 108 6.50 -27.00 36.48
N ARG A 109 5.99 -25.80 36.20
CA ARG A 109 4.55 -25.50 36.07
C ARG A 109 4.34 -24.12 35.46
N GLU A 110 3.09 -23.82 35.10
CA GLU A 110 2.70 -22.49 34.67
C GLU A 110 2.58 -21.57 35.89
N LEU A 111 3.13 -20.36 35.79
CA LEU A 111 2.99 -19.30 36.78
C LEU A 111 1.84 -18.37 36.34
N LEU A 112 0.82 -18.22 37.18
CA LEU A 112 -0.33 -17.38 36.86
C LEU A 112 0.04 -15.89 36.98
N ASP A 113 -0.54 -15.06 36.12
CA ASP A 113 -0.48 -13.60 36.22
C ASP A 113 -0.92 -13.07 37.60
N ASP A 114 -1.98 -13.63 38.20
CA ASP A 114 -2.43 -13.30 39.56
C ASP A 114 -1.32 -13.49 40.62
N GLU A 115 -0.46 -14.51 40.47
CA GLU A 115 0.69 -14.73 41.36
C GLU A 115 1.77 -13.65 41.16
N LEU A 116 2.01 -13.25 39.90
CA LEU A 116 2.92 -12.15 39.57
C LEU A 116 2.41 -10.82 40.12
N PHE A 117 1.12 -10.51 39.95
CA PHE A 117 0.52 -9.30 40.49
C PHE A 117 0.55 -9.28 42.02
N GLU A 118 0.32 -10.40 42.69
CA GLU A 118 0.50 -10.50 44.14
C GLU A 118 1.95 -10.17 44.54
N ALA A 119 2.93 -10.71 43.82
CA ALA A 119 4.35 -10.40 44.07
C ALA A 119 4.64 -8.90 43.85
N PHE A 120 4.10 -8.29 42.79
CA PHE A 120 4.23 -6.84 42.54
C PHE A 120 3.54 -5.98 43.59
N GLY A 121 2.43 -6.46 44.18
CA GLY A 121 1.73 -5.80 45.29
C GLY A 121 2.58 -5.63 46.56
N LYS A 122 3.66 -6.39 46.70
CA LYS A 122 4.58 -6.30 47.85
C LYS A 122 5.64 -5.21 47.68
N PHE A 123 5.83 -4.68 46.47
CA PHE A 123 6.79 -3.61 46.24
C PHE A 123 6.29 -2.29 46.84
N LYS A 124 7.22 -1.53 47.43
CA LYS A 124 6.90 -0.26 48.11
C LYS A 124 6.48 0.80 47.10
N GLU A 125 5.62 1.71 47.54
CA GLU A 125 5.28 2.92 46.76
C GLU A 125 6.55 3.71 46.40
N GLY A 126 6.60 4.23 45.18
CA GLY A 126 7.78 4.93 44.65
C GLY A 126 8.89 4.02 44.16
N THR A 127 8.71 2.70 44.14
CA THR A 127 9.57 1.79 43.36
C THR A 127 9.07 1.66 41.92
N ARG A 128 9.96 1.32 41.00
CA ARG A 128 9.66 1.12 39.57
C ARG A 128 9.85 -0.34 39.17
N ILE A 129 8.99 -0.86 38.33
CA ILE A 129 9.11 -2.19 37.72
C ILE A 129 8.96 -2.03 36.21
N LEU A 130 10.01 -2.38 35.46
CA LEU A 130 9.97 -2.49 34.01
C LEU A 130 9.99 -3.97 33.64
N ILE A 131 9.01 -4.40 32.87
CA ILE A 131 8.86 -5.79 32.44
C ILE A 131 9.02 -5.85 30.92
N VAL A 132 9.85 -6.77 30.44
CA VAL A 132 9.94 -7.15 29.02
C VAL A 132 9.53 -8.61 28.91
N SER A 133 8.35 -8.88 28.33
CA SER A 133 7.81 -10.23 28.18
C SER A 133 7.82 -10.65 26.71
N ASP A 134 8.79 -11.47 26.34
CA ASP A 134 8.93 -12.08 25.02
C ASP A 134 8.32 -13.48 25.01
N SER A 135 7.01 -13.52 25.25
CA SER A 135 6.18 -14.72 25.37
C SER A 135 4.81 -14.50 24.74
N CYS A 136 4.11 -15.59 24.42
CA CYS A 136 2.76 -15.56 23.90
C CYS A 136 1.77 -16.04 24.97
N HIS A 137 0.67 -15.32 25.16
CA HIS A 137 -0.48 -15.79 25.93
C HIS A 137 -1.61 -15.96 24.94
N SER A 138 -1.97 -17.17 24.53
CA SER A 138 -2.94 -17.33 23.45
C SER A 138 -4.37 -17.09 23.88
N GLY A 139 -5.14 -16.46 23.00
CA GLY A 139 -6.50 -15.95 23.24
C GLY A 139 -7.58 -16.96 23.65
N THR A 140 -8.75 -16.38 23.91
CA THR A 140 -9.94 -17.04 24.46
C THR A 140 -10.18 -18.45 23.91
N MET A 141 -10.17 -19.46 24.80
CA MET A 141 -10.86 -20.73 24.60
C MET A 141 -12.18 -20.45 23.89
N ALA A 142 -12.29 -20.89 22.63
CA ALA A 142 -13.40 -20.66 21.70
C ALA A 142 -14.58 -19.90 22.33
N ARG A 143 -14.57 -18.56 22.25
CA ARG A 143 -15.85 -17.84 22.27
C ARG A 143 -16.70 -18.49 21.19
N ALA A 144 -17.97 -18.73 21.49
CA ALA A 144 -18.93 -19.26 20.51
C ALA A 144 -18.60 -18.64 19.16
N LEU A 145 -18.17 -19.49 18.22
CA LEU A 145 -17.82 -19.04 16.88
C LEU A 145 -18.95 -18.10 16.46
N PRO A 146 -18.65 -16.89 15.95
CA PRO A 146 -19.67 -16.13 15.24
C PRO A 146 -20.39 -17.09 14.28
N ASP A 147 -21.61 -16.81 13.85
CA ASP A 147 -22.31 -17.65 12.86
C ASP A 147 -21.62 -17.67 11.46
N GLY A 148 -20.30 -17.44 11.41
CA GLY A 148 -19.44 -17.61 10.27
C GLY A 148 -17.93 -17.46 10.54
N THR A 149 -17.14 -17.42 9.46
CA THR A 149 -15.68 -17.49 9.48
C THR A 149 -15.05 -16.11 9.71
N ASP A 150 -14.28 -15.97 10.78
CA ASP A 150 -13.59 -14.73 11.18
C ASP A 150 -12.27 -14.54 10.42
N LEU A 151 -12.19 -13.49 9.58
CA LEU A 151 -11.01 -13.17 8.78
C LEU A 151 -9.79 -12.75 9.61
N SER A 152 -9.99 -12.11 10.77
CA SER A 152 -8.88 -11.75 11.67
C SER A 152 -8.19 -13.00 12.20
N THR A 153 -8.98 -14.00 12.59
CA THR A 153 -8.47 -15.30 13.04
C THR A 153 -7.77 -16.04 11.90
N LEU A 154 -8.35 -16.08 10.70
CA LEU A 154 -7.70 -16.70 9.54
C LEU A 154 -6.37 -16.06 9.18
N LEU A 155 -6.29 -14.72 9.22
CA LEU A 155 -5.05 -14.01 8.93
C LEU A 155 -3.97 -14.34 9.98
N ALA A 156 -4.32 -14.31 11.27
CA ALA A 156 -3.39 -14.68 12.34
C ALA A 156 -2.88 -16.12 12.18
N ASP A 157 -3.77 -17.08 11.94
CA ASP A 157 -3.43 -18.47 11.67
C ASP A 157 -2.54 -18.63 10.43
N GLY A 158 -2.81 -17.86 9.38
CA GLY A 158 -2.01 -17.83 8.16
C GLY A 158 -0.58 -17.35 8.41
N LEU A 159 -0.42 -16.30 9.22
CA LEU A 159 0.87 -15.74 9.59
C LEU A 159 1.66 -16.66 10.52
N ASP A 160 0.98 -17.32 11.46
CA ASP A 160 1.57 -18.34 12.32
C ASP A 160 2.15 -19.50 11.52
N ARG A 161 1.36 -20.06 10.59
CA ARG A 161 1.84 -21.13 9.70
C ARG A 161 2.99 -20.66 8.82
N ALA A 162 2.93 -19.43 8.32
CA ALA A 162 3.98 -18.84 7.49
C ALA A 162 5.29 -18.67 8.28
N GLY A 163 5.23 -18.29 9.55
CA GLY A 163 6.40 -18.23 10.43
C GLY A 163 6.98 -19.62 10.68
N ALA A 164 6.12 -20.57 11.05
CA ALA A 164 6.51 -21.94 11.38
C ALA A 164 7.19 -22.68 10.22
N SER A 165 6.71 -22.53 8.99
CA SER A 165 7.34 -23.14 7.81
C SER A 165 8.76 -22.62 7.57
N ARG A 166 9.13 -21.48 8.14
CA ARG A 166 10.47 -20.89 8.00
C ARG A 166 11.40 -21.23 9.16
N GLY A 167 11.02 -22.21 9.97
CA GLY A 167 11.80 -22.65 11.12
C GLY A 167 11.69 -21.76 12.36
N LEU A 168 10.82 -20.74 12.33
CA LEU A 168 10.49 -19.97 13.54
C LEU A 168 9.68 -20.86 14.49
N ARG A 169 10.09 -20.93 15.76
CA ARG A 169 9.36 -21.74 16.75
C ARG A 169 8.35 -20.87 17.48
N SER A 170 7.13 -21.36 17.59
CA SER A 170 6.10 -20.68 18.36
C SER A 170 6.45 -20.68 19.85
N ARG A 171 6.34 -19.51 20.50
CA ARG A 171 6.40 -19.38 21.96
C ARG A 171 5.03 -19.57 22.63
N LYS A 172 4.03 -20.05 21.88
CA LYS A 172 2.75 -20.52 22.43
C LYS A 172 2.89 -21.98 22.86
N LEU A 173 2.24 -22.35 23.96
CA LEU A 173 2.14 -23.76 24.33
C LEU A 173 1.16 -24.49 23.37
N PRO A 174 1.48 -25.70 22.87
CA PRO A 174 0.54 -26.45 22.05
C PRO A 174 -0.76 -26.76 22.81
N LEU A 175 -1.92 -26.61 22.15
CA LEU A 175 -3.25 -26.72 22.79
C LEU A 175 -3.48 -28.09 23.47
N ASP A 176 -2.99 -29.17 22.87
CA ASP A 176 -3.05 -30.52 23.43
C ASP A 176 -2.22 -30.63 24.72
N VAL A 177 -1.12 -29.89 24.81
CA VAL A 177 -0.29 -29.80 26.01
C VAL A 177 -0.97 -28.91 27.06
N GLU A 178 -1.54 -27.76 26.68
CA GLU A 178 -2.33 -26.91 27.58
C GLU A 178 -3.42 -27.73 28.30
N GLN A 179 -4.16 -28.55 27.56
CA GLN A 179 -5.20 -29.43 28.12
C GLN A 179 -4.62 -30.46 29.10
N GLN A 180 -3.46 -31.05 28.80
CA GLN A 180 -2.80 -32.00 29.69
C GLN A 180 -2.28 -31.34 30.97
N VAL A 181 -1.71 -30.13 30.85
CA VAL A 181 -1.25 -29.34 32.00
C VAL A 181 -2.45 -28.95 32.89
N ALA A 182 -3.55 -28.51 32.29
CA ALA A 182 -4.80 -28.21 33.00
C ALA A 182 -5.36 -29.45 33.72
N GLN A 183 -5.32 -30.63 33.10
CA GLN A 183 -5.75 -31.87 33.77
C GLN A 183 -4.85 -32.25 34.95
N ARG A 184 -3.54 -32.10 34.79
CA ARG A 184 -2.54 -32.50 35.79
C ARG A 184 -2.53 -31.59 37.01
N PHE A 185 -2.52 -30.28 36.79
CA PHE A 185 -2.31 -29.27 37.83
C PHE A 185 -3.58 -28.50 38.18
N GLY A 186 -4.66 -28.63 37.40
CA GLY A 186 -5.90 -27.87 37.58
C GLY A 186 -6.48 -28.01 38.98
N LYS A 187 -6.71 -29.23 39.47
CA LYS A 187 -7.34 -29.44 40.79
C LYS A 187 -6.41 -29.13 41.97
N THR A 188 -5.11 -29.39 41.81
CA THR A 188 -4.15 -29.39 42.92
C THR A 188 -3.41 -28.07 43.08
N VAL A 189 -3.21 -27.32 42.00
CA VAL A 189 -2.44 -26.08 41.97
C VAL A 189 -3.32 -24.90 41.55
N TYR A 190 -3.92 -24.95 40.35
CA TYR A 190 -4.55 -23.77 39.77
C TYR A 190 -5.91 -23.43 40.39
N GLN A 191 -6.78 -24.40 40.64
CA GLN A 191 -8.08 -24.16 41.29
C GLN A 191 -7.96 -23.53 42.69
N PRO A 192 -7.06 -23.98 43.59
CA PRO A 192 -6.80 -23.29 44.85
C PRO A 192 -6.33 -21.84 44.67
N LEU A 193 -5.43 -21.59 43.72
CA LEU A 193 -4.93 -20.25 43.42
C LEU A 193 -6.04 -19.35 42.86
N GLN A 194 -6.79 -19.81 41.87
CA GLN A 194 -7.92 -19.07 41.29
C GLN A 194 -9.01 -18.76 42.34
N LYS A 195 -9.29 -19.68 43.26
CA LYS A 195 -10.21 -19.41 44.38
C LYS A 195 -9.72 -18.30 45.31
N LYS A 196 -8.41 -18.20 45.54
CA LYS A 196 -7.80 -17.13 46.34
C LYS A 196 -8.00 -15.75 45.70
N TYR A 197 -8.00 -15.68 44.38
CA TYR A 197 -8.07 -14.42 43.63
C TYR A 197 -9.45 -14.11 43.02
N LYS A 198 -10.43 -15.02 43.17
CA LYS A 198 -11.77 -14.95 42.54
C LYS A 198 -12.51 -13.61 42.67
N ASN A 199 -12.31 -12.90 43.77
CA ASN A 199 -13.00 -11.64 44.09
C ASN A 199 -12.04 -10.44 44.19
N LYS A 200 -10.82 -10.56 43.64
CA LYS A 200 -9.78 -9.53 43.70
C LYS A 200 -9.43 -9.12 42.27
N ALA A 201 -9.43 -7.83 41.98
CA ALA A 201 -8.96 -7.36 40.67
C ALA A 201 -7.45 -7.59 40.55
N GLN A 202 -6.96 -7.98 39.36
CA GLN A 202 -5.57 -8.39 39.14
C GLN A 202 -4.54 -7.41 39.73
N VAL A 203 -4.71 -6.11 39.47
CA VAL A 203 -3.77 -5.06 39.92
C VAL A 203 -4.02 -4.51 41.32
N GLU A 204 -5.03 -5.02 42.03
CA GLU A 204 -5.47 -4.44 43.28
C GLU A 204 -4.36 -4.54 44.35
N GLY A 205 -3.90 -3.37 44.78
CA GLY A 205 -2.85 -3.23 45.78
C GLY A 205 -1.43 -3.02 45.22
N VAL A 206 -1.23 -2.99 43.90
CA VAL A 206 0.08 -2.64 43.32
C VAL A 206 0.36 -1.14 43.49
N LYS A 207 1.38 -0.82 44.31
CA LYS A 207 1.81 0.56 44.61
C LYS A 207 3.04 1.00 43.79
N ALA A 208 3.80 0.04 43.28
CA ALA A 208 4.93 0.33 42.40
C ALA A 208 4.43 0.95 41.07
N SER A 209 5.30 1.70 40.40
CA SER A 209 5.06 2.16 39.04
C SER A 209 5.48 1.06 38.07
N VAL A 210 4.53 0.45 37.35
CA VAL A 210 4.80 -0.71 36.49
C VAL A 210 4.61 -0.36 35.02
N LYS A 211 5.56 -0.80 34.19
CA LYS A 211 5.49 -0.77 32.74
C LYS A 211 5.78 -2.16 32.18
N LEU A 212 4.93 -2.66 31.30
CA LEU A 212 5.08 -3.94 30.62
C LEU A 212 5.17 -3.73 29.11
N LEU A 213 6.29 -4.18 28.54
CA LEU A 213 6.57 -4.26 27.11
C LEU A 213 6.42 -5.74 26.71
N ALA A 214 5.34 -6.07 25.99
CA ALA A 214 5.02 -7.46 25.61
C ALA A 214 5.17 -7.68 24.10
N ALA A 215 5.62 -8.86 23.68
CA ALA A 215 5.90 -9.19 22.28
C ALA A 215 4.65 -9.28 21.38
N CYS A 216 3.49 -9.56 21.95
CA CYS A 216 2.25 -9.81 21.21
C CYS A 216 1.01 -9.29 21.95
N GLN A 217 -0.11 -9.22 21.23
CA GLN A 217 -1.44 -9.09 21.82
C GLN A 217 -1.89 -10.43 22.41
N ASP A 218 -2.92 -10.41 23.25
CA ASP A 218 -3.45 -11.57 23.97
C ASP A 218 -4.02 -12.68 23.09
N ASP A 219 -4.09 -12.48 21.78
CA ASP A 219 -4.65 -13.43 20.81
C ASP A 219 -3.71 -13.67 19.62
N GLN A 220 -2.41 -13.37 19.79
CA GLN A 220 -1.40 -13.52 18.76
C GLN A 220 -0.20 -14.31 19.26
N THR A 221 0.49 -14.98 18.34
CA THR A 221 1.66 -15.81 18.64
C THR A 221 2.95 -15.06 18.37
N THR A 222 3.89 -15.12 19.32
CA THR A 222 5.27 -14.67 19.10
C THR A 222 6.22 -15.81 18.77
N PHE A 223 7.28 -15.45 18.06
CA PHE A 223 8.22 -16.37 17.45
C PHE A 223 9.60 -16.29 18.08
N ASP A 224 10.15 -17.47 18.30
CA ASP A 224 11.53 -17.71 18.63
C ASP A 224 12.34 -17.82 17.34
N GLY A 225 13.27 -16.87 17.14
CA GLY A 225 14.14 -16.79 15.98
C GLY A 225 15.36 -17.70 16.08
N GLU A 226 16.29 -17.54 15.13
CA GLU A 226 17.50 -18.36 15.06
C GLU A 226 18.51 -17.99 16.16
N ALA A 227 18.77 -16.69 16.35
CA ALA A 227 19.70 -16.19 17.35
C ALA A 227 18.99 -15.67 18.62
N ASN A 228 17.92 -14.90 18.43
CA ASN A 228 17.13 -14.22 19.47
C ASN A 228 15.63 -14.32 19.13
N GLY A 229 14.75 -14.05 20.10
CA GLY A 229 13.33 -13.82 19.82
C GLY A 229 13.12 -12.60 18.93
N VAL A 230 12.12 -12.62 18.06
CA VAL A 230 11.87 -11.52 17.09
C VAL A 230 11.66 -10.18 17.80
N PHE A 231 11.03 -10.19 18.98
CA PHE A 231 10.85 -8.99 19.81
C PHE A 231 12.18 -8.50 20.38
N THR A 232 13.00 -9.40 20.92
CA THR A 232 14.32 -9.07 21.46
C THR A 232 15.27 -8.56 20.36
N GLU A 233 15.26 -9.14 19.16
CA GLU A 233 16.03 -8.64 18.00
C GLU A 233 15.64 -7.20 17.64
N SER A 234 14.36 -6.89 17.73
CA SER A 234 13.89 -5.53 17.44
C SER A 234 14.43 -4.50 18.44
N PHE A 235 14.54 -4.84 19.73
CA PHE A 235 15.23 -3.99 20.70
C PHE A 235 16.72 -3.87 20.40
N ILE A 236 17.41 -4.96 20.05
CA ILE A 236 18.83 -4.95 19.68
C ILE A 236 19.07 -3.92 18.56
N ASP A 237 18.21 -3.89 17.55
CA ASP A 237 18.36 -2.97 16.43
C ASP A 237 17.95 -1.54 16.75
N ILE A 238 16.93 -1.33 17.59
CA ILE A 238 16.54 0.00 18.08
C ILE A 238 17.66 0.62 18.90
N PHE A 239 18.29 -0.14 19.80
CA PHE A 239 19.37 0.37 20.65
C PHE A 239 20.65 0.76 19.89
N LYS A 240 20.86 0.26 18.66
CA LYS A 240 21.96 0.70 17.79
C LYS A 240 21.74 2.12 17.25
N GLN A 241 20.50 2.61 17.25
CA GLN A 241 20.15 3.87 16.60
C GLN A 241 20.20 5.07 17.58
N PRO A 242 20.95 6.15 17.27
CA PRO A 242 21.10 7.29 18.17
C PRO A 242 19.79 7.95 18.58
N LYS A 243 18.77 7.96 17.70
CA LYS A 243 17.48 8.62 17.95
C LYS A 243 16.68 8.02 19.12
N PHE A 244 16.91 6.75 19.46
CA PHE A 244 16.19 6.07 20.54
C PHE A 244 16.84 6.17 21.91
N LYS A 245 17.96 6.88 22.04
CA LYS A 245 18.64 7.06 23.35
C LYS A 245 17.78 7.75 24.41
N ASN A 246 16.81 8.56 23.99
CA ASN A 246 15.92 9.32 24.87
C ASN A 246 14.43 8.94 24.67
N ALA A 247 14.14 7.85 23.95
CA ALA A 247 12.77 7.46 23.65
C ALA A 247 12.03 6.97 24.90
N THR A 248 10.73 7.27 24.99
CA THR A 248 9.87 6.71 26.04
C THR A 248 9.58 5.23 25.74
N ALA A 249 8.99 4.53 26.72
CA ALA A 249 8.53 3.15 26.51
C ALA A 249 7.49 3.05 25.38
N GLU A 250 6.58 4.01 25.32
CA GLU A 250 5.54 4.13 24.28
C GLU A 250 6.18 4.30 22.90
N THR A 251 7.06 5.29 22.75
CA THR A 251 7.79 5.54 21.49
C THR A 251 8.61 4.33 21.04
N MET A 252 9.21 3.58 21.97
CA MET A 252 9.93 2.37 21.61
C MET A 252 9.02 1.26 21.11
N ILE A 253 7.89 1.01 21.79
CA ILE A 253 6.93 0.00 21.34
C ILE A 253 6.32 0.38 19.99
N ASP A 254 6.02 1.65 19.77
CA ASP A 254 5.50 2.13 18.48
C ASP A 254 6.52 1.93 17.35
N GLU A 255 7.81 2.18 17.59
CA GLU A 255 8.85 1.86 16.61
C GLU A 255 8.97 0.35 16.36
N ILE A 256 8.80 -0.51 17.38
CA ILE A 256 8.83 -1.97 17.18
C ILE A 256 7.63 -2.41 16.33
N ARG A 257 6.43 -1.85 16.58
CA ARG A 257 5.22 -2.10 15.79
C ARG A 257 5.38 -1.74 14.31
N GLU A 258 6.24 -0.77 14.00
CA GLU A 258 6.58 -0.39 12.61
C GLU A 258 7.58 -1.36 11.94
N ARG A 259 8.27 -2.23 12.69
CA ARG A 259 9.29 -3.16 12.14
C ARG A 259 8.76 -4.55 11.85
N TYR A 260 7.82 -5.03 12.65
CA TYR A 260 7.09 -6.26 12.36
C TYR A 260 5.65 -6.12 12.83
N TYR A 261 4.72 -6.24 11.88
CA TYR A 261 3.30 -6.02 12.12
C TYR A 261 2.59 -7.21 12.79
N PHE A 262 3.22 -8.38 12.80
CA PHE A 262 2.66 -9.58 13.42
C PHE A 262 3.77 -10.47 14.01
N PRO A 263 3.64 -10.90 15.27
CA PRO A 263 2.63 -10.42 16.23
C PRO A 263 2.80 -8.94 16.55
N ARG A 264 1.77 -8.29 17.10
CA ARG A 264 1.79 -6.86 17.44
C ARG A 264 2.22 -6.67 18.89
N PRO A 265 3.36 -6.00 19.16
CA PRO A 265 3.77 -5.69 20.52
C PRO A 265 2.70 -4.92 21.30
N ASN A 266 2.60 -5.22 22.59
CA ASN A 266 1.68 -4.55 23.50
C ASN A 266 2.41 -3.72 24.56
N PHE A 267 1.77 -2.66 25.03
CA PHE A 267 2.29 -1.82 26.10
C PHE A 267 1.22 -1.60 27.16
N PHE A 268 1.56 -1.93 28.40
CA PHE A 268 0.70 -1.68 29.56
C PHE A 268 1.43 -0.85 30.61
N GLN A 269 0.70 0.02 31.30
CA GLN A 269 1.22 0.78 32.43
C GLN A 269 0.17 0.94 33.52
N TYR A 270 0.56 0.70 34.77
CA TYR A 270 -0.33 0.72 35.93
C TYR A 270 0.43 0.98 37.24
N GLY A 271 -0.32 1.17 38.34
CA GLY A 271 0.22 1.43 39.66
C GLY A 271 0.57 2.90 39.90
N GLY A 272 1.65 3.18 40.63
CA GLY A 272 2.07 4.56 40.95
C GLY A 272 2.51 5.35 39.71
N ILE A 273 2.16 6.64 39.64
CA ILE A 273 2.59 7.54 38.55
C ILE A 273 3.85 8.27 38.98
N ILE A 274 4.95 8.05 38.26
CA ILE A 274 6.23 8.78 38.42
C ILE A 274 6.48 9.53 37.09
N PRO A 275 6.30 10.86 37.05
CA PRO A 275 6.32 11.63 35.79
C PRO A 275 7.59 11.47 34.95
N SER A 276 8.77 11.43 35.59
CA SER A 276 10.02 11.20 34.88
C SER A 276 10.14 9.79 34.34
N PHE A 277 9.56 8.78 34.98
CA PHE A 277 9.59 7.41 34.47
C PHE A 277 8.74 7.32 33.20
N ASP A 278 7.62 8.04 33.13
CA ASP A 278 6.75 8.16 31.95
C ASP A 278 7.47 8.83 30.76
N LYS A 279 8.30 9.84 31.02
CA LYS A 279 8.91 10.69 29.98
C LYS A 279 10.37 10.38 29.64
N SER A 280 11.03 9.51 30.38
CA SER A 280 12.45 9.20 30.18
C SER A 280 12.65 7.86 29.46
N PHE A 281 13.91 7.60 29.07
CA PHE A 281 14.33 6.28 28.65
C PHE A 281 14.06 5.25 29.76
N PRO A 282 13.21 4.22 29.53
CA PRO A 282 12.64 3.36 30.57
C PRO A 282 13.68 2.52 31.32
N PHE A 283 14.86 2.27 30.72
CA PHE A 283 15.94 1.48 31.34
C PHE A 283 16.90 2.32 32.21
N LEU A 284 16.61 3.60 32.46
CA LEU A 284 17.44 4.44 33.32
C LEU A 284 17.23 4.13 34.81
N ILE A 285 18.32 3.85 35.51
CA ILE A 285 18.31 3.73 36.98
C ILE A 285 18.13 5.11 37.62
N ASN A 286 18.89 6.11 37.18
CA ASN A 286 18.82 7.45 37.74
C ASN A 286 17.94 8.32 36.85
N ILE A 287 16.77 8.70 37.38
CA ILE A 287 15.85 9.67 36.78
C ILE A 287 15.54 10.76 37.81
N PRO A 288 15.12 11.96 37.38
CA PRO A 288 14.56 12.96 38.30
C PRO A 288 13.39 12.36 39.08
N ASP A 289 13.06 12.88 40.27
CA ASP A 289 11.82 12.53 41.00
C ASP A 289 11.49 11.03 41.16
N ALA A 290 12.50 10.14 41.10
CA ALA A 290 12.32 8.68 41.06
C ALA A 290 11.53 8.10 42.25
N ASP A 291 11.49 8.81 43.37
CA ASP A 291 10.78 8.43 44.61
C ASP A 291 9.45 9.18 44.80
N LYS A 292 9.04 10.04 43.85
CA LYS A 292 7.86 10.90 43.98
C LYS A 292 6.69 10.37 43.16
N VAL A 293 5.75 9.74 43.85
CA VAL A 293 4.47 9.33 43.26
C VAL A 293 3.52 10.53 43.22
N LYS A 294 2.92 10.79 42.05
CA LYS A 294 1.98 11.91 41.81
C LYS A 294 0.53 11.50 41.64
N GLY A 295 0.27 10.19 41.63
CA GLY A 295 -1.05 9.62 41.47
C GLY A 295 -0.97 8.11 41.29
N LYS A 296 -2.12 7.51 41.01
CA LYS A 296 -2.24 6.10 40.69
C LYS A 296 -2.94 5.96 39.34
N ARG A 297 -2.54 4.96 38.56
CA ARG A 297 -3.15 4.54 37.30
C ARG A 297 -3.64 3.10 37.45
N ASP A 298 -4.89 2.86 37.14
CA ASP A 298 -5.42 1.49 36.99
C ASP A 298 -5.03 0.96 35.60
N PRO A 299 -4.85 -0.37 35.43
CA PRO A 299 -4.44 -0.94 34.15
C PRO A 299 -5.49 -0.63 33.09
N ASP A 300 -5.03 -0.14 31.96
CA ASP A 300 -5.82 -0.17 30.75
C ASP A 300 -5.66 -1.56 30.13
N LEU A 301 -6.56 -2.47 30.49
CA LEU A 301 -6.60 -3.83 29.91
C LEU A 301 -7.23 -3.82 28.51
N THR A 302 -7.71 -2.68 28.02
CA THR A 302 -8.09 -2.61 26.62
C THR A 302 -6.83 -2.73 25.78
N PRO A 303 -6.80 -3.57 24.73
CA PRO A 303 -5.70 -3.58 23.78
C PRO A 303 -5.45 -2.15 23.37
N SER A 304 -4.21 -1.67 23.54
CA SER A 304 -3.82 -0.30 23.19
C SER A 304 -4.49 0.05 21.87
N LYS A 305 -5.37 1.06 21.83
CA LYS A 305 -5.93 1.55 20.57
C LYS A 305 -4.73 1.99 19.75
N VAL A 306 -4.33 1.14 18.82
CA VAL A 306 -3.26 1.44 17.88
C VAL A 306 -3.85 2.49 16.96
N SER A 307 -3.73 3.75 17.34
CA SER A 307 -3.76 4.81 16.36
C SER A 307 -2.31 5.13 16.06
N ARG A 308 -1.98 5.27 14.79
CA ARG A 308 -0.71 5.84 14.36
C ARG A 308 -0.74 7.32 14.73
N SER A 309 -0.57 7.62 16.02
CA SER A 309 -0.54 8.99 16.54
C SER A 309 0.76 9.63 16.10
N LEU A 310 0.65 10.57 15.18
CA LEU A 310 1.76 11.25 14.55
C LEU A 310 2.38 12.26 15.52
N THR A 311 3.67 12.15 15.80
CA THR A 311 4.45 13.30 16.29
C THR A 311 4.59 14.36 15.20
N PRO A 312 4.74 15.65 15.55
CA PRO A 312 5.04 16.70 14.58
C PRO A 312 6.30 16.42 13.75
N GLU A 313 7.33 15.77 14.30
CA GLU A 313 8.50 15.35 13.53
C GLU A 313 8.19 14.17 12.59
N GLU A 314 7.35 13.20 13.00
CA GLU A 314 6.90 12.13 12.10
C GLU A 314 6.06 12.68 10.95
N GLN A 315 5.29 13.75 11.14
CA GLN A 315 4.57 14.43 10.04
C GLN A 315 5.51 14.93 8.93
N TRP A 316 6.83 15.01 9.17
CA TRP A 316 7.84 15.52 8.25
C TRP A 316 8.79 14.45 7.68
N ASP A 317 8.68 13.19 8.12
CA ASP A 317 9.54 12.10 7.61
C ASP A 317 9.02 11.63 6.23
N ASP A 318 9.51 12.31 5.19
CA ASP A 318 9.04 12.36 3.79
C ASP A 318 8.98 11.01 3.01
N VAL A 319 9.23 9.85 3.64
CA VAL A 319 9.45 8.56 2.94
C VAL A 319 8.72 7.36 3.57
N LYS A 320 7.73 7.55 4.45
CA LYS A 320 6.91 6.44 4.96
C LYS A 320 5.45 6.59 4.54
N VAL A 321 4.86 5.56 3.92
CA VAL A 321 3.44 5.60 3.60
C VAL A 321 2.63 5.35 4.88
N LYS A 322 1.74 6.29 5.20
CA LYS A 322 0.97 6.25 6.44
C LYS A 322 -0.43 5.70 6.31
N LYS A 323 -0.56 4.51 5.71
CA LYS A 323 -1.85 3.83 5.48
C LYS A 323 -1.83 2.39 5.94
N ASN A 324 -3.00 1.90 6.37
CA ASN A 324 -3.23 0.48 6.57
C ASN A 324 -3.15 -0.27 5.24
N ALA A 325 -2.75 -1.54 5.28
CA ALA A 325 -2.88 -2.45 4.16
C ALA A 325 -4.37 -2.66 3.85
N GLN A 326 -4.72 -2.59 2.57
CA GLN A 326 -6.03 -2.99 2.07
C GLN A 326 -5.84 -4.10 1.05
N LEU A 327 -6.69 -5.13 1.17
CA LEU A 327 -6.64 -6.31 0.33
C LEU A 327 -7.98 -6.48 -0.38
N VAL A 328 -7.93 -7.03 -1.59
CA VAL A 328 -9.08 -7.60 -2.27
C VAL A 328 -8.96 -9.12 -2.22
N ILE A 329 -10.08 -9.77 -1.92
CA ILE A 329 -10.25 -11.21 -1.99
C ILE A 329 -11.24 -11.47 -3.12
N GLU A 330 -10.85 -12.23 -4.14
CA GLU A 330 -11.71 -12.64 -5.25
C GLU A 330 -11.83 -14.17 -5.28
N THR A 331 -13.04 -14.66 -5.59
CA THR A 331 -13.32 -16.10 -5.70
C THR A 331 -14.05 -16.42 -7.00
N GLU A 332 -13.84 -17.62 -7.53
CA GLU A 332 -14.57 -18.06 -8.74
C GLU A 332 -16.05 -18.34 -8.44
N THR A 333 -16.31 -18.91 -7.26
CA THR A 333 -17.64 -19.17 -6.72
C THR A 333 -18.09 -18.02 -5.81
N PRO A 334 -19.40 -17.81 -5.60
CA PRO A 334 -19.86 -16.81 -4.64
C PRO A 334 -19.25 -17.01 -3.24
N LEU A 335 -18.82 -15.91 -2.61
CA LEU A 335 -18.34 -15.88 -1.24
C LEU A 335 -19.46 -16.29 -0.28
N ASP A 336 -19.14 -17.14 0.70
CA ASP A 336 -20.10 -17.51 1.75
C ASP A 336 -20.61 -16.25 2.49
N ALA A 337 -21.91 -16.19 2.74
CA ALA A 337 -22.56 -15.15 3.53
C ALA A 337 -21.95 -15.03 4.95
N LYS A 338 -21.23 -16.05 5.40
CA LYS A 338 -20.63 -16.22 6.73
C LYS A 338 -19.28 -15.51 6.98
N LEU A 339 -18.58 -14.97 5.98
CA LEU A 339 -17.32 -14.27 6.27
C LEU A 339 -17.57 -12.94 7.01
N VAL A 340 -16.91 -12.77 8.17
CA VAL A 340 -16.93 -11.55 9.00
C VAL A 340 -15.51 -11.03 9.23
N GLY A 341 -15.35 -9.72 9.40
CA GLY A 341 -14.04 -9.09 9.58
C GLY A 341 -13.33 -9.46 10.90
N GLY A 342 -14.10 -9.61 11.99
CA GLY A 342 -13.53 -9.81 13.32
C GLY A 342 -13.03 -8.50 13.93
N LYS A 343 -11.97 -8.59 14.76
CA LYS A 343 -11.46 -7.46 15.56
C LYS A 343 -10.43 -6.57 14.85
N ASP A 344 -9.71 -7.14 13.87
CA ASP A 344 -8.55 -6.51 13.23
C ASP A 344 -8.78 -6.17 11.75
N ILE A 345 -9.96 -6.52 11.22
CA ILE A 345 -10.27 -6.34 9.81
C ILE A 345 -11.62 -5.65 9.67
N GLU A 346 -11.63 -4.53 8.97
CA GLU A 346 -12.86 -3.87 8.53
C GLU A 346 -13.20 -4.36 7.12
N ILE A 347 -14.43 -4.87 6.94
CA ILE A 347 -14.95 -5.17 5.60
C ILE A 347 -15.44 -3.85 5.00
N LEU A 348 -14.69 -3.32 4.04
CA LEU A 348 -15.04 -2.10 3.33
C LEU A 348 -16.14 -2.33 2.29
N GLU A 349 -16.13 -3.50 1.64
CA GLU A 349 -17.12 -3.86 0.63
C GLU A 349 -17.27 -5.39 0.53
N LYS A 350 -18.52 -5.86 0.35
CA LYS A 350 -18.85 -7.25 0.08
C LYS A 350 -19.75 -7.35 -1.15
N LYS A 351 -19.29 -8.08 -2.15
CA LYS A 351 -20.03 -8.45 -3.37
C LYS A 351 -20.09 -9.98 -3.48
N ASP A 352 -20.93 -10.48 -4.38
CA ASP A 352 -21.14 -11.93 -4.55
C ASP A 352 -19.85 -12.72 -4.67
N ARG A 353 -18.83 -12.22 -5.38
CA ARG A 353 -17.55 -12.93 -5.65
C ARG A 353 -16.30 -12.16 -5.24
N SER A 354 -16.46 -11.07 -4.49
CA SER A 354 -15.31 -10.28 -4.04
C SER A 354 -15.55 -9.59 -2.70
N LEU A 355 -14.49 -9.47 -1.91
CA LEU A 355 -14.47 -8.77 -0.64
C LEU A 355 -13.30 -7.77 -0.66
N VAL A 356 -13.54 -6.53 -0.25
CA VAL A 356 -12.47 -5.57 0.00
C VAL A 356 -12.38 -5.35 1.50
N ILE A 357 -11.17 -5.51 2.03
CA ILE A 357 -10.90 -5.43 3.46
C ILE A 357 -9.78 -4.45 3.76
N GLU A 358 -9.88 -3.79 4.91
CA GLU A 358 -8.81 -3.01 5.51
C GLU A 358 -8.26 -3.76 6.72
N LEU A 359 -6.94 -3.99 6.73
CA LEU A 359 -6.25 -4.61 7.84
C LEU A 359 -5.84 -3.54 8.84
N LEU A 360 -6.63 -3.40 9.90
CA LEU A 360 -6.42 -2.39 10.92
C LEU A 360 -5.03 -2.59 11.54
N ASN A 361 -4.22 -1.53 11.53
CA ASN A 361 -2.87 -1.51 12.14
C ASN A 361 -1.86 -2.42 11.46
N THR A 362 -2.13 -2.85 10.23
CA THR A 362 -1.12 -3.50 9.38
C THR A 362 -0.55 -2.45 8.45
N PRO A 363 0.74 -2.08 8.55
CA PRO A 363 1.38 -1.17 7.61
C PRO A 363 1.23 -1.66 6.17
N HIS A 364 1.01 -0.72 5.24
CA HIS A 364 0.90 -1.03 3.81
C HIS A 364 2.10 -1.82 3.27
N GLU A 365 3.30 -1.54 3.79
CA GLU A 365 4.55 -2.24 3.50
C GLU A 365 4.41 -3.76 3.60
N HIS A 366 3.53 -4.24 4.49
CA HIS A 366 3.30 -5.65 4.75
C HIS A 366 2.08 -6.24 4.04
N ALA A 367 1.42 -5.48 3.15
CA ALA A 367 0.20 -5.92 2.48
C ALA A 367 0.38 -7.26 1.74
N TRP A 368 1.51 -7.48 1.05
CA TRP A 368 1.78 -8.75 0.38
C TRP A 368 2.01 -9.91 1.34
N SER A 369 2.65 -9.68 2.49
CA SER A 369 2.79 -10.70 3.52
C SER A 369 1.43 -11.16 4.05
N ALA A 370 0.54 -10.20 4.31
CA ALA A 370 -0.81 -10.47 4.76
C ALA A 370 -1.67 -11.12 3.66
N ALA A 371 -1.52 -10.70 2.40
CA ALA A 371 -2.23 -11.27 1.26
C ALA A 371 -1.92 -12.76 1.09
N HIS A 372 -0.63 -13.13 1.06
CA HIS A 372 -0.21 -14.53 0.95
C HIS A 372 -0.67 -15.37 2.14
N ALA A 373 -0.54 -14.84 3.35
CA ALA A 373 -0.96 -15.54 4.57
C ALA A 373 -2.48 -15.81 4.57
N LEU A 374 -3.28 -14.81 4.23
CA LEU A 374 -4.74 -14.93 4.16
C LEU A 374 -5.18 -15.87 3.03
N GLN A 375 -4.52 -15.80 1.85
CA GLN A 375 -4.78 -16.72 0.74
C GLN A 375 -4.57 -18.17 1.16
N GLN A 376 -3.44 -18.46 1.82
CA GLN A 376 -3.14 -19.81 2.32
C GLN A 376 -4.13 -20.26 3.40
N ALA A 377 -4.56 -19.35 4.27
CA ALA A 377 -5.55 -19.66 5.30
C ALA A 377 -6.93 -19.98 4.71
N LEU A 378 -7.38 -19.22 3.72
CA LEU A 378 -8.63 -19.48 2.98
C LEU A 378 -8.57 -20.82 2.26
N LYS A 379 -7.45 -21.11 1.58
CA LYS A 379 -7.24 -22.39 0.90
C LYS A 379 -7.28 -23.57 1.86
N ALA A 380 -6.69 -23.44 3.05
CA ALA A 380 -6.76 -24.47 4.09
C ALA A 380 -8.19 -24.75 4.60
N GLN A 381 -9.11 -23.79 4.42
CA GLN A 381 -10.54 -23.94 4.70
C GLN A 381 -11.35 -24.38 3.47
N GLY A 382 -10.69 -24.71 2.36
CA GLY A 382 -11.35 -25.13 1.11
C GLY A 382 -11.91 -23.97 0.27
N VAL A 383 -11.53 -22.72 0.58
CA VAL A 383 -11.92 -21.54 -0.21
C VAL A 383 -10.78 -21.18 -1.16
N GLU A 384 -10.94 -21.52 -2.44
CA GLU A 384 -10.03 -21.08 -3.50
C GLU A 384 -10.28 -19.60 -3.80
N ALA A 385 -9.28 -18.78 -3.48
CA ALA A 385 -9.36 -17.33 -3.61
C ALA A 385 -8.03 -16.74 -4.11
N THR A 386 -8.12 -15.64 -4.83
CA THR A 386 -7.02 -14.72 -5.09
C THR A 386 -7.06 -13.62 -4.04
N VAL A 387 -5.93 -13.33 -3.41
CA VAL A 387 -5.82 -12.23 -2.43
C VAL A 387 -4.68 -11.31 -2.87
N GLU A 388 -4.98 -10.05 -3.11
CA GLU A 388 -4.02 -9.05 -3.62
C GLU A 388 -4.15 -7.72 -2.88
N PRO A 389 -3.06 -6.96 -2.67
CA PRO A 389 -3.14 -5.59 -2.20
C PRO A 389 -3.86 -4.67 -3.20
N THR A 390 -4.82 -3.88 -2.73
CA THR A 390 -5.55 -2.91 -3.58
C THR A 390 -4.89 -1.54 -3.60
N LEU A 391 -4.22 -1.16 -2.51
CA LEU A 391 -3.59 0.15 -2.41
C LEU A 391 -2.24 0.18 -3.11
N SER A 392 -2.14 1.00 -4.15
CA SER A 392 -0.86 1.31 -4.82
C SER A 392 -0.26 2.59 -4.28
N VAL A 393 0.42 2.54 -3.13
CA VAL A 393 1.15 3.69 -2.60
C VAL A 393 2.66 3.60 -2.88
N ASN A 394 3.26 4.76 -3.08
CA ASN A 394 4.70 4.97 -3.21
C ASN A 394 5.09 6.09 -2.24
N PRO A 395 6.09 5.89 -1.35
CA PRO A 395 6.49 6.92 -0.40
C PRO A 395 6.87 8.26 -1.04
N ALA A 396 7.44 8.24 -2.25
CA ALA A 396 7.84 9.45 -2.96
C ALA A 396 6.66 10.27 -3.54
N GLN A 397 5.42 9.76 -3.47
CA GLN A 397 4.21 10.39 -4.00
C GLN A 397 3.32 11.03 -2.91
N ASP A 398 3.70 11.02 -1.64
CA ASP A 398 2.83 11.48 -0.54
C ASP A 398 2.68 13.02 -0.46
N LYS A 399 3.52 13.78 -1.19
CA LYS A 399 3.38 15.25 -1.30
C LYS A 399 2.38 15.63 -2.38
N ARG A 400 1.25 16.17 -1.94
CA ARG A 400 0.18 16.69 -2.79
C ARG A 400 0.50 18.13 -3.22
N THR A 401 0.78 18.34 -4.51
CA THR A 401 0.91 19.71 -5.06
C THR A 401 -0.34 19.99 -5.91
N THR A 402 -1.21 20.90 -5.48
CA THR A 402 -2.45 21.22 -6.20
C THR A 402 -2.12 21.95 -7.50
N ARG A 403 -2.75 21.55 -8.61
CA ARG A 403 -2.63 22.32 -9.87
C ARG A 403 -3.37 23.67 -9.78
N GLU A 404 -4.48 23.73 -9.05
CA GLU A 404 -5.10 25.00 -8.67
C GLU A 404 -4.23 25.88 -7.75
N GLY A 405 -3.20 25.31 -7.11
CA GLY A 405 -2.20 26.07 -6.35
C GLY A 405 -1.35 26.97 -7.24
N ASP A 406 -1.06 26.53 -8.47
CA ASP A 406 -0.30 27.27 -9.49
C ASP A 406 -1.16 28.30 -10.24
N ALA A 407 -2.48 28.34 -10.00
CA ALA A 407 -3.41 29.26 -10.65
C ALA A 407 -3.10 30.76 -10.42
N ASN A 408 -2.20 31.10 -9.49
CA ASN A 408 -1.71 32.47 -9.32
C ASN A 408 -0.61 32.86 -10.34
N ASN A 409 -0.12 31.90 -11.13
CA ASN A 409 0.89 32.11 -12.15
C ASN A 409 0.33 31.72 -13.53
N PRO A 410 -0.38 32.65 -14.21
CA PRO A 410 -1.07 32.36 -15.46
C PRO A 410 -0.14 32.23 -16.69
N ASP A 411 1.15 32.52 -16.53
CA ASP A 411 2.11 32.57 -17.63
C ASP A 411 2.67 31.19 -18.00
N PHE A 412 3.37 31.17 -19.13
CA PHE A 412 4.10 30.00 -19.61
C PHE A 412 5.19 29.56 -18.63
N ILE A 413 5.49 28.27 -18.58
CA ILE A 413 6.70 27.78 -17.91
C ILE A 413 7.89 28.16 -18.79
N ALA A 414 8.71 29.11 -18.33
CA ALA A 414 9.77 29.73 -19.14
C ALA A 414 10.82 28.74 -19.68
N ASP A 415 11.05 27.65 -18.95
CA ASP A 415 12.04 26.63 -19.29
C ASP A 415 11.60 25.75 -20.49
N TRP A 416 10.30 25.72 -20.78
CA TRP A 416 9.70 24.89 -21.83
C TRP A 416 9.02 25.74 -22.91
N PRO A 417 9.06 25.35 -24.19
CA PRO A 417 8.32 26.05 -25.23
C PRO A 417 6.83 25.61 -25.29
N PRO A 418 5.93 26.47 -25.77
CA PRO A 418 6.20 27.83 -26.20
C PRO A 418 6.32 28.78 -25.01
N THR A 419 7.00 29.90 -25.24
CA THR A 419 7.16 31.03 -24.34
C THR A 419 6.72 32.31 -25.04
N HIS A 420 6.69 33.44 -24.34
CA HIS A 420 6.43 34.74 -24.98
C HIS A 420 7.49 35.15 -26.03
N ALA A 421 8.67 34.51 -26.04
CA ALA A 421 9.67 34.73 -27.06
C ALA A 421 9.38 33.98 -28.37
N ASP A 422 8.50 32.97 -28.33
CA ASP A 422 8.12 32.20 -29.51
C ASP A 422 7.05 32.95 -30.32
N ALA A 423 7.29 33.12 -31.61
CA ALA A 423 6.50 34.00 -32.47
C ALA A 423 5.00 33.67 -32.53
N THR A 424 4.62 32.41 -32.31
CA THR A 424 3.22 31.95 -32.25
C THR A 424 2.83 31.33 -30.92
N GLY A 425 3.61 31.56 -29.85
CA GLY A 425 3.33 31.07 -28.51
C GLY A 425 2.11 31.73 -27.89
N LYS A 426 0.94 31.08 -27.98
CA LYS A 426 -0.35 31.59 -27.50
C LYS A 426 -1.33 30.46 -27.19
N ILE A 427 -2.36 30.70 -26.37
CA ILE A 427 -3.45 29.74 -26.15
C ILE A 427 -4.00 29.23 -27.49
N GLY A 428 -4.22 27.92 -27.57
CA GLY A 428 -4.74 27.25 -28.77
C GLY A 428 -3.70 26.80 -29.79
N TRP A 429 -2.39 27.08 -29.58
CA TRP A 429 -1.32 26.64 -30.48
C TRP A 429 -1.38 25.14 -30.80
N HIS A 430 -1.60 24.31 -29.79
CA HIS A 430 -1.67 22.86 -29.95
C HIS A 430 -2.75 22.38 -30.93
N LEU A 431 -3.79 23.17 -31.22
CA LEU A 431 -4.89 22.82 -32.14
C LEU A 431 -4.59 23.14 -33.61
N ASP A 432 -3.55 23.91 -33.90
CA ASP A 432 -3.29 24.44 -35.24
C ASP A 432 -2.77 23.38 -36.22
N ASP A 433 -2.63 23.80 -37.49
CA ASP A 433 -2.27 22.95 -38.61
C ASP A 433 -0.79 22.51 -38.61
N ASP A 434 0.08 23.25 -37.91
CA ASP A 434 1.50 22.92 -37.77
C ASP A 434 1.71 21.89 -36.64
N HIS A 435 0.79 21.84 -35.67
CA HIS A 435 0.83 20.94 -34.53
C HIS A 435 -0.13 19.74 -34.70
N SER A 436 -1.16 19.62 -33.85
CA SER A 436 -2.02 18.41 -33.81
C SER A 436 -3.03 18.34 -34.95
N GLN A 437 -3.32 19.46 -35.61
CA GLN A 437 -4.41 19.65 -36.57
C GLN A 437 -5.82 19.39 -36.01
N LEU A 438 -6.00 19.29 -34.69
CA LEU A 438 -7.30 19.02 -34.08
C LEU A 438 -8.35 20.06 -34.48
N GLY A 439 -7.98 21.35 -34.55
CA GLY A 439 -8.91 22.40 -34.97
C GLY A 439 -9.40 22.24 -36.41
N LYS A 440 -8.57 21.71 -37.30
CA LYS A 440 -8.94 21.42 -38.69
C LYS A 440 -9.82 20.18 -38.80
N ALA A 441 -9.45 19.11 -38.11
CA ALA A 441 -10.24 17.88 -38.02
C ALA A 441 -11.64 18.14 -37.43
N GLN A 442 -11.72 18.97 -36.39
CA GLN A 442 -12.99 19.41 -35.80
C GLN A 442 -13.92 20.05 -36.83
N ARG A 443 -13.42 21.00 -37.62
CA ARG A 443 -14.22 21.69 -38.65
C ARG A 443 -14.77 20.72 -39.69
N GLU A 444 -13.96 19.74 -40.08
CA GLU A 444 -14.35 18.70 -41.05
C GLU A 444 -15.47 17.81 -40.51
N VAL A 445 -15.34 17.30 -39.28
CA VAL A 445 -16.37 16.44 -38.68
C VAL A 445 -17.69 17.19 -38.47
N LEU A 446 -17.66 18.49 -38.16
CA LEU A 446 -18.88 19.31 -38.05
C LEU A 446 -19.68 19.39 -39.36
N THR A 447 -19.06 19.13 -40.51
CA THR A 447 -19.76 19.08 -41.81
C THR A 447 -20.46 17.74 -42.05
N LYS A 448 -20.15 16.69 -41.27
CA LYS A 448 -20.68 15.33 -41.44
C LYS A 448 -22.00 15.17 -40.67
N PRO A 449 -23.16 15.02 -41.35
CA PRO A 449 -24.44 14.85 -40.67
C PRO A 449 -24.46 13.56 -39.83
N GLY A 450 -25.00 13.64 -38.62
CA GLY A 450 -25.14 12.46 -37.74
C GLY A 450 -23.85 11.98 -37.07
N ALA A 451 -22.72 12.67 -37.27
CA ALA A 451 -21.46 12.36 -36.58
C ALA A 451 -21.65 12.47 -35.05
N HIS A 452 -21.38 11.37 -34.35
CA HIS A 452 -21.51 11.29 -32.90
C HIS A 452 -20.52 10.27 -32.32
N VAL A 453 -20.14 10.53 -31.07
CA VAL A 453 -19.29 9.69 -30.26
C VAL A 453 -19.52 10.03 -28.79
N ARG A 454 -19.40 9.02 -27.92
CA ARG A 454 -19.50 9.17 -26.48
C ARG A 454 -18.18 8.82 -25.82
N ILE A 455 -17.71 9.68 -24.91
CA ILE A 455 -16.39 9.56 -24.28
C ILE A 455 -16.55 9.45 -22.76
N GLY A 456 -15.95 8.42 -22.17
CA GLY A 456 -15.76 8.33 -20.73
C GLY A 456 -14.52 9.12 -20.31
N HIS A 457 -14.68 10.13 -19.47
CA HIS A 457 -13.57 10.94 -18.95
C HIS A 457 -13.23 10.46 -17.54
N PHE A 458 -12.13 9.72 -17.39
CA PHE A 458 -11.73 9.11 -16.12
C PHE A 458 -10.67 10.01 -15.49
N ASP A 459 -11.03 10.72 -14.43
CA ASP A 459 -10.11 11.65 -13.80
C ASP A 459 -10.47 11.93 -12.33
N THR A 460 -9.98 13.04 -11.76
CA THR A 460 -10.35 13.55 -10.44
C THR A 460 -11.73 14.21 -10.43
N GLY A 461 -12.55 14.02 -11.47
CA GLY A 461 -13.79 14.77 -11.62
C GLY A 461 -13.55 16.19 -12.14
N TYR A 462 -14.55 17.05 -12.03
CA TYR A 462 -14.51 18.40 -12.60
C TYR A 462 -15.03 19.47 -11.65
N ILE A 463 -14.75 20.72 -11.99
CA ILE A 463 -15.23 21.89 -11.26
C ILE A 463 -16.46 22.44 -11.99
N GLU A 464 -17.59 22.51 -11.27
CA GLU A 464 -18.86 23.01 -11.81
C GLU A 464 -18.78 24.48 -12.22
N GLY A 465 -19.53 24.84 -13.26
CA GLY A 465 -19.68 26.24 -13.68
C GLY A 465 -18.48 26.86 -14.39
N HIS A 466 -17.40 26.10 -14.65
CA HIS A 466 -16.29 26.60 -15.45
C HIS A 466 -16.75 26.92 -16.89
N ILE A 467 -16.32 28.07 -17.41
CA ILE A 467 -16.82 28.60 -18.69
C ILE A 467 -16.52 27.71 -19.91
N ALA A 468 -15.51 26.86 -19.80
CA ALA A 468 -15.01 26.01 -20.88
C ALA A 468 -15.36 24.52 -20.70
N LEU A 469 -16.36 24.21 -19.87
CA LEU A 469 -16.90 22.85 -19.81
C LEU A 469 -17.44 22.41 -21.18
N PRO A 470 -17.43 21.10 -21.50
CA PRO A 470 -17.97 20.60 -22.75
C PRO A 470 -19.44 20.97 -22.96
N GLU A 471 -19.82 21.34 -24.19
CA GLU A 471 -21.21 21.73 -24.51
C GLU A 471 -22.21 20.57 -24.32
N LYS A 472 -21.74 19.33 -24.44
CA LYS A 472 -22.52 18.10 -24.23
C LYS A 472 -21.95 17.27 -23.07
N LEU A 473 -21.67 17.92 -21.94
CA LEU A 473 -21.34 17.22 -20.70
C LEU A 473 -22.59 16.49 -20.17
N ASP A 474 -22.49 15.18 -19.99
CA ASP A 474 -23.59 14.34 -19.52
C ASP A 474 -23.67 14.36 -17.98
N PHE A 475 -24.42 15.33 -17.46
CA PHE A 475 -24.69 15.45 -16.03
C PHE A 475 -25.61 14.36 -15.48
N VAL A 476 -26.32 13.61 -16.35
CA VAL A 476 -27.27 12.57 -15.95
C VAL A 476 -26.54 11.27 -15.64
N ASN A 477 -25.54 10.91 -16.45
CA ASN A 477 -24.75 9.69 -16.28
C ASN A 477 -23.37 9.93 -15.63
N GLN A 478 -23.06 11.14 -15.15
CA GLN A 478 -21.84 11.37 -14.38
C GLN A 478 -21.78 10.48 -13.13
N ARG A 479 -20.57 10.13 -12.70
CA ARG A 479 -20.40 9.23 -11.55
C ARG A 479 -19.12 9.45 -10.75
N SER A 480 -19.20 9.40 -9.42
CA SER A 480 -18.03 9.17 -8.55
C SER A 480 -17.96 7.70 -8.14
N PHE A 481 -16.76 7.15 -8.22
CA PHE A 481 -16.40 5.81 -7.75
C PHE A 481 -15.64 5.86 -6.42
N ILE A 482 -15.47 7.04 -5.83
CA ILE A 482 -14.77 7.21 -4.55
C ILE A 482 -15.73 6.88 -3.41
N ASN A 483 -15.27 6.06 -2.47
CA ASN A 483 -16.08 5.65 -1.33
C ASN A 483 -16.45 6.85 -0.44
N LYS A 484 -17.63 6.82 0.17
CA LYS A 484 -18.18 7.90 1.02
C LYS A 484 -18.44 9.24 0.30
N GLU A 485 -18.41 9.26 -1.04
CA GLU A 485 -18.89 10.39 -1.85
C GLU A 485 -20.31 10.14 -2.40
N ASP A 486 -20.98 11.20 -2.86
CA ASP A 486 -22.20 11.08 -3.64
C ASP A 486 -21.88 10.46 -5.00
N ALA A 487 -22.23 9.19 -5.19
CA ALA A 487 -21.93 8.47 -6.41
C ALA A 487 -22.55 9.10 -7.66
N SER A 488 -23.59 9.93 -7.54
CA SER A 488 -24.25 10.60 -8.68
C SER A 488 -23.52 11.87 -9.16
N LYS A 489 -22.39 12.21 -8.55
CA LYS A 489 -21.67 13.47 -8.81
C LYS A 489 -20.20 13.21 -9.07
N ALA A 490 -19.69 13.61 -10.24
CA ALA A 490 -18.27 13.51 -10.58
C ALA A 490 -17.52 14.81 -10.28
N ILE A 491 -17.79 15.43 -9.12
CA ILE A 491 -17.27 16.76 -8.77
C ILE A 491 -15.91 16.65 -8.08
N ASP A 492 -14.96 17.47 -8.52
CA ASP A 492 -13.65 17.61 -7.89
C ASP A 492 -13.76 18.44 -6.59
N LYS A 493 -12.95 18.09 -5.59
CA LYS A 493 -12.97 18.74 -4.27
C LYS A 493 -11.71 19.57 -4.08
N ALA A 494 -11.87 20.81 -3.63
CA ALA A 494 -10.81 21.83 -3.52
C ALA A 494 -9.75 21.58 -2.43
N ASP A 495 -9.73 20.40 -1.82
CA ASP A 495 -8.81 19.96 -0.77
C ASP A 495 -8.14 18.61 -1.08
N SER A 496 -8.37 18.04 -2.27
CA SER A 496 -7.85 16.73 -2.66
C SER A 496 -6.33 16.75 -2.86
N GLY A 497 -5.76 17.91 -3.21
CA GLY A 497 -4.34 18.05 -3.44
C GLY A 497 -3.91 17.92 -4.91
N GLN A 498 -4.84 17.62 -5.82
CA GLN A 498 -4.70 17.63 -7.29
C GLN A 498 -5.91 18.32 -7.95
N ASP A 499 -6.56 19.20 -7.22
CA ASP A 499 -7.80 19.86 -7.63
C ASP A 499 -7.61 20.59 -8.96
N GLY A 500 -8.63 20.52 -9.81
CA GLY A 500 -8.62 21.11 -11.15
C GLY A 500 -7.90 20.28 -12.21
N HIS A 501 -7.35 19.10 -11.85
CA HIS A 501 -6.69 18.25 -12.83
C HIS A 501 -7.68 17.74 -13.87
N GLY A 502 -8.77 17.09 -13.44
CA GLY A 502 -9.79 16.59 -14.37
C GLY A 502 -10.54 17.69 -15.12
N LEU A 503 -10.66 18.89 -14.56
CA LEU A 503 -11.14 20.06 -15.30
C LEU A 503 -10.22 20.37 -16.48
N GLY A 504 -8.91 20.50 -16.24
CA GLY A 504 -7.94 20.82 -17.29
C GLY A 504 -7.88 19.79 -18.41
N THR A 505 -7.86 18.50 -18.07
CA THR A 505 -7.84 17.42 -19.07
C THR A 505 -9.13 17.35 -19.88
N MET A 506 -10.28 17.56 -19.23
CA MET A 506 -11.58 17.59 -19.91
C MET A 506 -11.73 18.78 -20.85
N THR A 507 -11.20 19.95 -20.49
CA THR A 507 -11.25 21.12 -21.36
C THR A 507 -10.35 20.96 -22.58
N LEU A 508 -9.18 20.33 -22.46
CA LEU A 508 -8.35 19.96 -23.63
C LEU A 508 -9.03 18.91 -24.52
N LEU A 509 -9.79 17.98 -23.92
CA LEU A 509 -10.51 16.94 -24.65
C LEU A 509 -11.66 17.52 -25.49
N ALA A 510 -12.57 18.24 -24.83
CA ALA A 510 -13.87 18.60 -25.39
C ALA A 510 -14.39 19.96 -24.91
N GLY A 511 -13.52 20.84 -24.44
CA GLY A 511 -13.89 22.17 -23.96
C GLY A 511 -14.66 22.99 -25.00
N GLY A 512 -15.69 23.69 -24.51
CA GLY A 512 -16.62 24.48 -25.33
C GLY A 512 -16.01 25.74 -25.96
N LYS A 513 -16.89 26.62 -26.46
CA LYS A 513 -16.48 27.91 -27.02
C LYS A 513 -16.01 28.87 -25.93
N VAL A 514 -14.86 29.48 -26.15
CA VAL A 514 -14.29 30.54 -25.29
C VAL A 514 -14.15 31.84 -26.09
N LYS A 515 -14.23 32.97 -25.40
CA LYS A 515 -14.00 34.30 -25.99
C LYS A 515 -12.55 34.70 -25.84
N LYS A 516 -12.12 35.69 -26.62
CA LYS A 516 -10.81 36.34 -26.45
C LYS A 516 -10.53 36.78 -25.02
N THR A 517 -11.51 37.42 -24.37
CA THR A 517 -11.37 37.91 -22.99
C THR A 517 -11.10 36.81 -21.97
N ASP A 518 -11.48 35.57 -22.29
CA ASP A 518 -11.29 34.41 -21.42
C ASP A 518 -9.87 33.82 -21.55
N THR A 519 -9.17 34.14 -22.64
CA THR A 519 -7.88 33.57 -23.03
C THR A 519 -6.79 34.64 -23.19
N PHE A 520 -6.89 35.73 -22.42
CA PHE A 520 -5.94 36.84 -22.48
C PHE A 520 -5.80 37.47 -23.89
N ASP A 521 -6.91 37.51 -24.62
CA ASP A 521 -7.04 38.02 -25.99
C ASP A 521 -6.30 37.22 -27.07
N GLU A 522 -5.86 36.00 -26.74
CA GLU A 522 -5.05 35.14 -27.61
C GLU A 522 -5.88 34.25 -28.54
N TYR A 523 -7.02 33.74 -28.06
CA TYR A 523 -7.80 32.71 -28.76
C TYR A 523 -9.32 32.89 -28.61
N GLU A 524 -10.05 32.63 -29.68
CA GLU A 524 -11.51 32.55 -29.65
C GLU A 524 -11.96 31.38 -30.50
N GLY A 525 -12.95 30.64 -29.99
CA GLY A 525 -13.47 29.44 -30.63
C GLY A 525 -13.52 28.27 -29.67
N TYR A 526 -13.62 27.07 -30.23
CA TYR A 526 -13.61 25.84 -29.44
C TYR A 526 -12.21 25.54 -28.92
N ILE A 527 -12.07 25.34 -27.60
CA ILE A 527 -10.75 25.14 -26.98
C ILE A 527 -10.36 23.66 -26.85
N GLY A 528 -11.33 22.74 -26.87
CA GLY A 528 -11.07 21.29 -26.87
C GLY A 528 -10.95 20.70 -28.25
N GLY A 529 -10.30 19.53 -28.34
CA GLY A 529 -10.13 18.81 -29.61
C GLY A 529 -11.43 18.27 -30.21
N MET A 530 -12.36 17.77 -29.38
CA MET A 530 -13.63 17.17 -29.81
C MET A 530 -14.83 17.77 -29.03
N PRO A 531 -15.19 19.04 -29.27
CA PRO A 531 -16.11 19.79 -28.41
C PRO A 531 -17.59 19.40 -28.53
N PHE A 532 -17.96 18.59 -29.51
CA PHE A 532 -19.33 18.14 -29.75
C PHE A 532 -19.54 16.65 -29.42
N ALA A 533 -18.53 15.99 -28.82
CA ALA A 533 -18.69 14.69 -28.19
C ALA A 533 -19.58 14.79 -26.96
N GLU A 534 -20.34 13.74 -26.70
CA GLU A 534 -20.98 13.56 -25.39
C GLU A 534 -19.94 13.04 -24.40
N VAL A 535 -19.71 13.77 -23.31
CA VAL A 535 -18.68 13.42 -22.32
C VAL A 535 -19.35 13.01 -21.03
N ILE A 536 -19.07 11.79 -20.56
CA ILE A 536 -19.51 11.30 -19.25
C ILE A 536 -18.34 11.45 -18.27
N PRO A 537 -18.39 12.40 -17.32
CA PRO A 537 -17.34 12.57 -16.33
C PRO A 537 -17.43 11.46 -15.27
N MET A 538 -16.31 10.79 -15.04
CA MET A 538 -16.16 9.68 -14.10
C MET A 538 -15.01 9.96 -13.14
N ARG A 539 -15.34 10.31 -11.90
CA ARG A 539 -14.35 10.56 -10.83
C ARG A 539 -13.91 9.23 -10.22
N ILE A 540 -12.68 8.81 -10.51
CA ILE A 540 -12.17 7.49 -10.08
C ILE A 540 -11.10 7.57 -8.98
N SER A 541 -10.47 8.73 -8.78
CA SER A 541 -9.40 8.93 -7.80
C SER A 541 -9.38 10.37 -7.29
N GLU A 542 -8.88 10.58 -6.07
CA GLU A 542 -8.61 11.91 -5.50
C GLU A 542 -7.29 12.50 -6.02
N SER A 543 -6.50 11.72 -6.76
CA SER A 543 -5.20 12.13 -7.29
C SER A 543 -4.94 11.48 -8.64
N VAL A 544 -3.90 11.93 -9.34
CA VAL A 544 -3.45 11.36 -10.62
C VAL A 544 -2.79 9.98 -10.49
N VAL A 545 -2.75 9.42 -9.29
CA VAL A 545 -2.32 8.05 -9.03
C VAL A 545 -3.55 7.17 -8.88
N ILE A 546 -3.60 6.06 -9.61
CA ILE A 546 -4.58 5.00 -9.42
C ILE A 546 -4.15 4.23 -8.18
N LEU A 547 -4.59 4.74 -7.03
CA LEU A 547 -4.38 4.07 -5.75
C LEU A 547 -5.27 2.85 -5.60
N ASN A 548 -6.40 2.80 -6.32
CA ASN A 548 -7.42 1.77 -6.21
C ASN A 548 -7.87 1.29 -7.59
N ASP A 549 -7.34 0.13 -8.00
CA ASP A 549 -7.63 -0.51 -9.28
C ASP A 549 -9.11 -0.91 -9.47
N LYS A 550 -9.84 -1.07 -8.37
CA LYS A 550 -11.30 -1.27 -8.36
C LYS A 550 -12.04 -0.16 -9.07
N ASN A 551 -11.78 1.08 -8.68
CA ASN A 551 -12.51 2.25 -9.19
C ASN A 551 -12.30 2.36 -10.70
N PHE A 552 -11.06 2.12 -11.14
CA PHE A 552 -10.72 2.03 -12.55
C PHE A 552 -11.53 0.93 -13.27
N SER A 553 -11.54 -0.30 -12.75
CA SER A 553 -12.25 -1.42 -13.38
C SER A 553 -13.77 -1.22 -13.42
N GLU A 554 -14.37 -0.68 -12.37
CA GLU A 554 -15.81 -0.39 -12.30
C GLU A 554 -16.20 0.77 -13.22
N ALA A 555 -15.34 1.77 -13.36
CA ALA A 555 -15.54 2.84 -14.33
C ALA A 555 -15.48 2.31 -15.77
N ILE A 556 -14.60 1.37 -16.10
CA ILE A 556 -14.60 0.69 -17.41
C ILE A 556 -15.93 -0.05 -17.64
N ASP A 557 -16.36 -0.88 -16.69
CA ASP A 557 -17.61 -1.63 -16.83
C ASP A 557 -18.80 -0.67 -17.02
N TYR A 558 -18.81 0.45 -16.29
CA TYR A 558 -19.82 1.50 -16.44
C TYR A 558 -19.73 2.24 -17.80
N ALA A 559 -18.53 2.52 -18.29
CA ALA A 559 -18.33 3.13 -19.60
C ALA A 559 -18.83 2.22 -20.74
N ILE A 560 -18.62 0.91 -20.63
CA ILE A 560 -19.18 -0.10 -21.55
C ILE A 560 -20.72 -0.07 -21.46
N GLU A 561 -21.28 -0.09 -20.26
CA GLU A 561 -22.74 -0.01 -20.04
C GLU A 561 -23.35 1.25 -20.67
N LYS A 562 -22.66 2.39 -20.55
CA LYS A 562 -23.10 3.66 -21.13
C LYS A 562 -22.76 3.82 -22.61
N GLY A 563 -22.18 2.81 -23.27
CA GLY A 563 -21.87 2.86 -24.70
C GLY A 563 -20.82 3.91 -25.05
N CYS A 564 -19.86 4.16 -24.15
CA CYS A 564 -18.68 4.95 -24.51
C CYS A 564 -17.87 4.22 -25.58
N GLU A 565 -17.24 4.98 -26.48
CA GLU A 565 -16.41 4.44 -27.56
C GLU A 565 -14.95 4.87 -27.44
N VAL A 566 -14.70 5.89 -26.61
CA VAL A 566 -13.36 6.32 -26.20
C VAL A 566 -13.36 6.49 -24.69
N ILE A 567 -12.26 6.08 -24.05
CA ILE A 567 -11.95 6.41 -22.66
C ILE A 567 -10.64 7.18 -22.66
N THR A 568 -10.62 8.31 -21.96
CA THR A 568 -9.40 9.09 -21.70
C THR A 568 -9.10 9.08 -20.22
N MET A 569 -7.83 8.89 -19.87
CA MET A 569 -7.39 8.87 -18.48
C MET A 569 -5.97 9.40 -18.30
N SER A 570 -5.81 10.41 -17.46
CA SER A 570 -4.52 11.04 -17.20
C SER A 570 -3.96 10.62 -15.84
N MET A 571 -3.92 9.29 -15.60
CA MET A 571 -3.53 8.69 -14.33
C MET A 571 -2.68 7.43 -14.54
N ALA A 572 -1.88 7.07 -13.54
CA ALA A 572 -1.08 5.84 -13.56
C ALA A 572 -1.14 5.10 -12.22
N GLY A 573 -0.98 3.77 -12.23
CA GLY A 573 -0.94 2.92 -11.04
C GLY A 573 -0.10 1.66 -11.24
N LYS A 574 -0.13 0.76 -10.25
CA LYS A 574 0.45 -0.58 -10.35
C LYS A 574 -0.46 -1.48 -11.21
N PRO A 575 0.09 -2.42 -11.99
CA PRO A 575 -0.72 -3.38 -12.74
C PRO A 575 -1.48 -4.29 -11.77
N SER A 576 -2.68 -4.73 -12.14
CA SER A 576 -3.36 -5.82 -11.44
C SER A 576 -4.12 -6.69 -12.44
N ASN A 577 -4.40 -7.93 -12.02
CA ASN A 577 -5.24 -8.85 -12.79
C ASN A 577 -6.60 -8.21 -13.15
N ARG A 578 -7.15 -7.42 -12.22
CA ARG A 578 -8.42 -6.74 -12.40
C ARG A 578 -8.36 -5.64 -13.46
N MET A 579 -7.31 -4.82 -13.44
CA MET A 579 -7.10 -3.79 -14.47
C MET A 579 -6.97 -4.42 -15.85
N ALA A 580 -6.18 -5.48 -15.98
CA ALA A 580 -5.95 -6.18 -17.24
C ALA A 580 -7.26 -6.75 -17.83
N ARG A 581 -8.08 -7.41 -17.00
CA ARG A 581 -9.42 -7.90 -17.41
C ARG A 581 -10.33 -6.75 -17.85
N ALA A 582 -10.34 -5.63 -17.13
CA ALA A 582 -11.15 -4.48 -17.49
C ALA A 582 -10.72 -3.88 -18.85
N VAL A 583 -9.41 -3.70 -19.06
CA VAL A 583 -8.85 -3.24 -20.35
C VAL A 583 -9.20 -4.22 -21.48
N ASN A 584 -9.15 -5.53 -21.23
CA ASN A 584 -9.59 -6.53 -22.21
C ASN A 584 -11.06 -6.36 -22.59
N LYS A 585 -11.96 -6.21 -21.60
CA LYS A 585 -13.39 -5.98 -21.85
C LYS A 585 -13.62 -4.72 -22.68
N ALA A 586 -12.95 -3.61 -22.36
CA ALA A 586 -13.08 -2.36 -23.10
C ALA A 586 -12.66 -2.54 -24.57
N TYR A 587 -11.54 -3.22 -24.80
CA TYR A 587 -11.04 -3.51 -26.14
C TYR A 587 -12.00 -4.41 -26.94
N GLU A 588 -12.48 -5.50 -26.35
CA GLU A 588 -13.46 -6.39 -26.99
C GLU A 588 -14.80 -5.68 -27.25
N ALA A 589 -15.16 -4.69 -26.42
CA ALA A 589 -16.31 -3.82 -26.63
C ALA A 589 -16.07 -2.73 -27.70
N GLY A 590 -14.87 -2.63 -28.27
CA GLY A 590 -14.52 -1.66 -29.31
C GLY A 590 -14.30 -0.23 -28.78
N ILE A 591 -13.85 -0.11 -27.53
CA ILE A 591 -13.54 1.15 -26.88
C ILE A 591 -12.05 1.45 -27.02
N VAL A 592 -11.71 2.61 -27.58
CA VAL A 592 -10.33 3.09 -27.60
C VAL A 592 -9.98 3.65 -26.24
N VAL A 593 -9.05 3.02 -25.53
CA VAL A 593 -8.55 3.50 -24.24
C VAL A 593 -7.24 4.25 -24.46
N VAL A 594 -7.20 5.51 -24.04
CA VAL A 594 -6.02 6.37 -24.08
C VAL A 594 -5.62 6.73 -22.66
N SER A 595 -4.37 6.44 -22.30
CA SER A 595 -3.85 6.71 -20.95
C SER A 595 -2.54 7.47 -21.01
N ALA A 596 -2.32 8.41 -20.08
CA ALA A 596 -1.04 9.10 -19.94
C ALA A 596 0.08 8.08 -19.69
N ALA A 597 1.22 8.25 -20.37
CA ALA A 597 2.40 7.40 -20.16
C ALA A 597 3.02 7.54 -18.76
N SER A 598 2.60 8.54 -17.96
CA SER A 598 3.22 9.03 -16.73
C SER A 598 4.12 10.25 -16.95
N ASN A 599 4.46 10.92 -15.85
CA ASN A 599 5.48 11.95 -15.78
C ASN A 599 6.57 11.50 -14.81
N CYS A 600 7.78 12.00 -15.00
CA CYS A 600 8.86 11.82 -14.04
C CYS A 600 9.53 13.15 -13.74
N TRP A 601 10.33 13.20 -12.68
CA TRP A 601 11.05 14.40 -12.28
C TRP A 601 12.54 14.21 -12.51
N TYR A 602 13.23 15.26 -12.96
CA TYR A 602 14.69 15.20 -13.15
C TYR A 602 15.47 15.83 -11.98
N LYS A 603 14.78 16.45 -11.01
CA LYS A 603 15.32 17.01 -9.76
C LYS A 603 14.33 16.83 -8.59
N GLY A 604 14.83 16.96 -7.36
CA GLY A 604 14.03 16.84 -6.13
C GLY A 604 13.73 15.38 -5.73
N THR A 605 12.89 15.19 -4.71
CA THR A 605 12.51 13.86 -4.21
C THR A 605 11.77 13.01 -5.24
N GLY A 606 11.02 13.66 -6.15
CA GLY A 606 10.35 12.98 -7.27
C GLY A 606 11.32 12.37 -8.29
N ALA A 607 12.61 12.73 -8.29
CA ALA A 607 13.59 12.18 -9.23
C ALA A 607 13.92 10.70 -9.00
N LEU A 608 13.49 10.16 -7.85
CA LEU A 608 13.58 8.75 -7.56
C LEU A 608 12.55 7.95 -8.37
N LEU A 609 11.35 8.50 -8.62
CA LEU A 609 10.24 7.79 -9.26
C LEU A 609 10.61 7.18 -10.63
N PRO A 610 9.98 6.06 -11.02
CA PRO A 610 10.24 5.43 -12.30
C PRO A 610 10.09 6.38 -13.50
N LYS A 611 11.01 6.27 -14.45
CA LYS A 611 11.09 7.09 -15.66
C LYS A 611 10.71 6.28 -16.89
N CYS A 612 9.53 5.67 -16.85
CA CYS A 612 9.03 4.79 -17.90
C CYS A 612 7.51 4.87 -18.05
N VAL A 613 6.99 4.27 -19.11
CA VAL A 613 5.55 4.07 -19.30
C VAL A 613 4.99 3.20 -18.18
N MET A 614 4.01 3.74 -17.45
CA MET A 614 3.34 3.09 -16.30
C MET A 614 1.98 2.49 -16.70
N TYR A 615 1.35 1.72 -15.80
CA TYR A 615 0.02 1.14 -16.04
C TYR A 615 -1.11 2.14 -15.82
N PRO A 616 -2.22 2.05 -16.59
CA PRO A 616 -2.51 1.05 -17.62
C PRO A 616 -1.94 1.38 -19.00
N ALA A 617 -1.27 2.51 -19.20
CA ALA A 617 -0.71 2.89 -20.50
C ALA A 617 0.23 1.82 -21.08
N ALA A 618 0.92 1.09 -20.22
CA ALA A 618 1.78 -0.03 -20.60
C ALA A 618 1.06 -1.30 -21.11
N PHE A 619 -0.28 -1.38 -21.08
CA PHE A 619 -1.00 -2.52 -21.67
C PHE A 619 -1.10 -2.38 -23.20
N GLU A 620 -0.86 -3.47 -23.94
CA GLU A 620 -0.92 -3.53 -25.42
C GLU A 620 -2.27 -3.07 -26.03
N ARG A 621 -3.35 -3.11 -25.25
CA ARG A 621 -4.70 -2.67 -25.65
C ARG A 621 -5.02 -1.22 -25.30
N VAL A 622 -4.06 -0.48 -24.76
CA VAL A 622 -4.15 0.95 -24.44
C VAL A 622 -3.22 1.73 -25.36
N ILE A 623 -3.60 2.96 -25.72
CA ILE A 623 -2.70 3.92 -26.39
C ILE A 623 -2.00 4.72 -25.29
N ALA A 624 -0.67 4.61 -25.21
CA ALA A 624 0.13 5.36 -24.24
C ALA A 624 0.44 6.77 -24.77
N ALA A 625 -0.15 7.79 -24.15
CA ALA A 625 0.08 9.17 -24.55
C ALA A 625 1.41 9.71 -23.98
N THR A 626 2.36 9.98 -24.85
CA THR A 626 3.66 10.61 -24.54
C THR A 626 3.64 12.10 -24.92
N GLY A 627 4.71 12.83 -24.63
CA GLY A 627 4.75 14.29 -24.79
C GLY A 627 5.74 14.79 -25.85
N ALA A 628 5.26 15.66 -26.74
CA ALA A 628 6.08 16.45 -27.67
C ALA A 628 5.88 17.94 -27.40
N MET A 629 6.95 18.72 -27.44
CA MET A 629 6.92 20.15 -27.19
C MET A 629 6.48 20.94 -28.43
N TYR A 630 6.26 22.24 -28.26
CA TYR A 630 5.88 23.15 -29.34
C TYR A 630 6.84 23.14 -30.54
N ASP A 631 8.14 22.94 -30.31
CA ASP A 631 9.12 22.85 -31.40
C ASP A 631 9.33 21.41 -31.92
N HIS A 632 8.38 20.52 -31.67
CA HIS A 632 8.38 19.10 -32.04
C HIS A 632 9.50 18.26 -31.39
N ASN A 633 10.28 18.82 -30.46
CA ASN A 633 11.24 18.05 -29.67
C ASN A 633 10.55 17.30 -28.51
N PRO A 634 11.19 16.25 -27.96
CA PRO A 634 10.59 15.50 -26.88
C PRO A 634 10.42 16.32 -25.60
N TYR A 635 9.37 16.05 -24.83
CA TYR A 635 9.20 16.58 -23.48
C TYR A 635 10.15 15.86 -22.49
N ASP A 636 11.45 16.06 -22.68
CA ASP A 636 12.59 15.50 -21.94
C ASP A 636 13.55 16.65 -21.57
N VAL A 637 14.05 16.63 -20.34
CA VAL A 637 15.03 17.59 -19.79
C VAL A 637 16.22 17.84 -20.72
N LYS A 638 16.60 16.86 -21.55
CA LYS A 638 17.67 16.98 -22.55
C LYS A 638 17.43 18.07 -23.59
N PHE A 639 16.18 18.47 -23.80
CA PHE A 639 15.78 19.47 -24.81
C PHE A 639 15.33 20.80 -24.17
N LEU A 640 15.58 21.01 -22.87
CA LEU A 640 15.26 22.26 -22.18
C LEU A 640 16.00 23.46 -22.76
N ARG A 641 15.30 24.61 -22.80
CA ARG A 641 15.91 25.91 -23.07
C ARG A 641 16.48 26.48 -21.76
N ALA A 642 17.50 27.34 -21.83
CA ALA A 642 18.26 27.78 -20.65
C ALA A 642 17.36 28.40 -19.55
N ALA A 643 17.54 27.94 -18.31
CA ALA A 643 16.56 28.08 -17.23
C ALA A 643 16.38 29.50 -16.67
N GLN A 644 15.13 29.94 -16.46
CA GLN A 644 14.79 31.11 -15.65
C GLN A 644 13.55 30.88 -14.76
N ARG A 645 13.80 30.90 -13.44
CA ARG A 645 12.87 31.01 -12.28
C ARG A 645 11.75 29.96 -12.12
N ALA A 646 11.32 29.83 -10.86
CA ALA A 646 10.69 28.65 -10.28
C ALA A 646 9.14 28.61 -10.33
N ILE A 647 8.61 27.49 -10.83
CA ILE A 647 7.18 27.07 -10.78
C ILE A 647 7.16 25.64 -10.20
N GLY A 648 6.09 25.21 -9.52
CA GLY A 648 6.00 23.88 -8.87
C GLY A 648 6.24 22.68 -9.79
N THR A 649 5.93 22.82 -11.08
CA THR A 649 6.14 21.82 -12.15
C THR A 649 7.48 21.91 -12.87
N GLN A 650 8.37 22.83 -12.50
CA GLN A 650 9.64 23.13 -13.22
C GLN A 650 10.52 21.89 -13.50
N TYR A 651 10.49 20.89 -12.62
CA TYR A 651 11.35 19.69 -12.72
C TYR A 651 10.65 18.48 -13.32
N MET A 652 9.39 18.61 -13.73
CA MET A 652 8.61 17.55 -14.34
C MET A 652 8.98 17.43 -15.83
N GLN A 653 9.00 16.20 -16.33
CA GLN A 653 9.13 15.85 -17.74
C GLN A 653 8.23 14.64 -18.06
N GLY A 654 8.09 14.28 -19.33
CA GLY A 654 7.34 13.10 -19.73
C GLY A 654 8.02 11.81 -19.30
N SER A 655 7.30 10.69 -19.35
CA SER A 655 7.90 9.36 -19.28
C SER A 655 7.87 8.70 -20.66
N TRP A 656 8.90 7.92 -20.96
CA TRP A 656 9.03 7.14 -22.18
C TRP A 656 9.85 5.87 -21.88
N GLY A 657 9.73 4.86 -22.74
CA GLY A 657 10.42 3.58 -22.58
C GLY A 657 9.83 2.66 -21.48
N PRO A 658 10.41 1.46 -21.30
CA PRO A 658 11.38 0.84 -22.21
C PRO A 658 10.76 0.59 -23.60
N ALA A 659 11.58 0.25 -24.60
CA ALA A 659 11.15 0.13 -26.00
C ALA A 659 9.93 -0.80 -26.18
N SER A 660 9.84 -1.87 -25.38
CA SER A 660 8.71 -2.79 -25.38
C SER A 660 7.38 -2.16 -24.98
N ARG A 661 7.38 -1.05 -24.24
CA ARG A 661 6.17 -0.30 -23.84
C ARG A 661 5.87 0.90 -24.75
N MET A 662 6.72 1.15 -25.76
CA MET A 662 6.55 2.24 -26.72
C MET A 662 5.84 1.81 -28.01
N THR A 663 5.63 0.51 -28.21
CA THR A 663 4.99 -0.09 -29.41
C THR A 663 3.60 0.48 -29.71
N ARG A 664 2.86 0.89 -28.67
CA ARG A 664 1.52 1.48 -28.75
C ARG A 664 1.46 2.92 -28.26
N ALA A 665 2.62 3.55 -28.09
CA ALA A 665 2.68 4.95 -27.67
C ALA A 665 2.42 5.88 -28.86
N LEU A 666 1.84 7.05 -28.58
CA LEU A 666 1.66 8.15 -29.52
C LEU A 666 1.88 9.46 -28.77
N ALA A 667 2.67 10.37 -29.32
CA ALA A 667 2.91 11.67 -28.71
C ALA A 667 1.83 12.68 -29.09
N ALA A 668 1.48 13.56 -28.15
CA ALA A 668 0.77 14.79 -28.43
C ALA A 668 1.37 15.95 -27.62
N TYR A 669 0.84 17.15 -27.85
CA TYR A 669 1.57 18.36 -27.52
C TYR A 669 1.51 18.73 -26.02
N THR A 670 2.67 18.99 -25.43
CA THR A 670 2.89 19.37 -24.02
C THR A 670 4.36 19.82 -23.83
N PRO A 671 4.71 20.69 -22.88
CA PRO A 671 3.88 21.40 -21.92
C PRO A 671 3.39 22.73 -22.50
N ASN A 672 3.02 23.65 -21.63
CA ASN A 672 2.54 24.98 -21.97
C ASN A 672 1.29 24.99 -22.89
N THR A 673 0.43 23.98 -22.75
CA THR A 673 -0.93 23.98 -23.31
C THR A 673 -1.85 24.82 -22.43
N PRO A 674 -3.01 25.28 -22.94
CA PRO A 674 -4.01 25.88 -22.06
C PRO A 674 -4.46 24.89 -20.98
N TRP A 675 -4.62 25.39 -19.76
CA TRP A 675 -5.14 24.61 -18.64
C TRP A 675 -6.24 25.40 -17.94
N ALA A 676 -7.44 24.83 -17.88
CA ALA A 676 -8.58 25.46 -17.23
C ALA A 676 -8.33 25.63 -15.73
N SER A 677 -8.76 26.76 -15.16
CA SER A 677 -8.56 27.08 -13.75
C SER A 677 -9.68 27.94 -13.18
N THR A 678 -9.80 28.02 -11.85
CA THR A 678 -10.84 28.81 -11.18
C THR A 678 -10.45 30.26 -10.91
N LYS A 679 -9.14 30.60 -10.89
CA LYS A 679 -8.68 31.99 -10.67
C LYS A 679 -8.59 32.79 -11.95
N HIS A 680 -8.01 32.19 -12.97
CA HIS A 680 -8.08 32.65 -14.35
C HIS A 680 -8.83 31.57 -15.13
N ALA A 681 -9.67 31.95 -16.10
CA ALA A 681 -10.35 30.96 -16.93
C ALA A 681 -9.36 29.96 -17.56
N PHE A 682 -8.16 30.41 -17.88
CA PHE A 682 -7.04 29.56 -18.27
C PHE A 682 -5.73 30.04 -17.65
N VAL A 683 -4.82 29.11 -17.42
CA VAL A 683 -3.39 29.36 -17.31
C VAL A 683 -2.66 28.77 -18.52
N ARG A 684 -1.46 29.25 -18.81
CA ARG A 684 -0.64 28.81 -19.97
C ARG A 684 0.40 27.76 -19.62
N SER A 685 0.37 27.25 -18.40
CA SER A 685 1.35 26.31 -17.85
C SER A 685 0.85 24.86 -17.83
N GLY A 686 -0.18 24.52 -18.62
CA GLY A 686 -0.68 23.16 -18.77
C GLY A 686 0.43 22.23 -19.25
N GLY A 687 0.84 21.28 -18.42
CA GLY A 687 2.02 20.45 -18.70
C GLY A 687 1.86 19.00 -18.26
N GLY A 688 2.76 18.16 -18.79
CA GLY A 688 2.77 16.73 -18.54
C GLY A 688 2.01 15.93 -19.59
N THR A 689 2.25 14.62 -19.60
CA THR A 689 1.51 13.68 -20.45
C THR A 689 0.00 13.76 -20.25
N SER A 690 -0.46 14.23 -19.09
CA SER A 690 -1.87 14.58 -18.83
C SER A 690 -2.48 15.60 -19.81
N SER A 691 -1.67 16.47 -20.41
CA SER A 691 -2.11 17.43 -21.45
C SER A 691 -2.13 16.79 -22.84
N ALA A 692 -1.27 15.80 -23.09
CA ALA A 692 -1.19 15.07 -24.35
C ALA A 692 -2.32 14.03 -24.49
N THR A 693 -2.64 13.28 -23.43
CA THR A 693 -3.70 12.26 -23.40
C THR A 693 -5.04 12.71 -24.01
N PRO A 694 -5.66 13.83 -23.56
CA PRO A 694 -6.95 14.26 -24.08
C PRO A 694 -6.91 14.62 -25.57
N GLN A 695 -5.77 15.05 -26.10
CA GLN A 695 -5.62 15.34 -27.54
C GLN A 695 -5.65 14.05 -28.38
N VAL A 696 -4.95 13.00 -27.92
CA VAL A 696 -4.97 11.68 -28.57
C VAL A 696 -6.38 11.07 -28.52
N ALA A 697 -7.05 11.18 -27.36
CA ALA A 697 -8.43 10.73 -27.22
C ALA A 697 -9.41 11.51 -28.10
N ALA A 698 -9.24 12.83 -28.22
CA ALA A 698 -10.03 13.66 -29.12
C ALA A 698 -9.85 13.23 -30.58
N ALA A 699 -8.63 12.96 -31.04
CA ALA A 699 -8.37 12.48 -32.40
C ALA A 699 -9.01 11.12 -32.68
N ALA A 700 -8.93 10.18 -31.73
CA ALA A 700 -9.64 8.90 -31.82
C ALA A 700 -11.16 9.09 -31.95
N ALA A 701 -11.72 9.99 -31.14
CA ALA A 701 -13.14 10.31 -31.14
C ALA A 701 -13.61 10.96 -32.46
N ILE A 702 -12.80 11.88 -33.01
CA ILE A 702 -13.01 12.50 -34.34
C ILE A 702 -13.06 11.43 -35.42
N TYR A 703 -12.07 10.52 -35.46
CA TYR A 703 -12.01 9.46 -36.47
C TYR A 703 -13.24 8.55 -36.44
N ILE A 704 -13.63 8.10 -35.24
CA ILE A 704 -14.84 7.28 -35.05
C ILE A 704 -16.09 8.03 -35.53
N ALA A 705 -16.25 9.31 -35.14
CA ALA A 705 -17.43 10.08 -35.48
C ALA A 705 -17.56 10.32 -37.00
N TYR A 706 -16.45 10.54 -37.70
CA TYR A 706 -16.43 10.79 -39.14
C TYR A 706 -16.65 9.54 -39.98
N HIS A 707 -15.97 8.44 -39.62
CA HIS A 707 -15.99 7.16 -40.35
C HIS A 707 -17.05 6.18 -39.84
N ARG A 708 -17.92 6.58 -38.91
CA ARG A 708 -18.94 5.72 -38.31
C ARG A 708 -19.72 4.90 -39.33
N GLU A 709 -20.26 5.56 -40.36
CA GLU A 709 -21.07 4.90 -41.38
C GLU A 709 -20.29 3.79 -42.10
N GLU A 710 -19.03 4.05 -42.43
CA GLU A 710 -18.14 3.07 -43.07
C GLU A 710 -17.82 1.91 -42.11
N MET A 711 -17.54 2.19 -40.83
CA MET A 711 -17.33 1.17 -39.81
C MET A 711 -18.57 0.28 -39.60
N GLU A 712 -19.77 0.87 -39.61
CA GLU A 712 -21.05 0.15 -39.51
C GLU A 712 -21.26 -0.75 -40.73
N GLN A 713 -21.03 -0.23 -41.94
CA GLN A 713 -21.12 -0.99 -43.19
C GLN A 713 -20.14 -2.17 -43.24
N LYS A 714 -18.90 -1.99 -42.74
CA LYS A 714 -17.90 -3.06 -42.61
C LYS A 714 -18.18 -4.04 -41.47
N GLY A 715 -19.18 -3.76 -40.63
CA GLY A 715 -19.64 -4.62 -39.54
C GLY A 715 -18.79 -4.51 -38.27
N TYR A 716 -18.06 -3.42 -38.07
CA TYR A 716 -17.20 -3.22 -36.90
C TYR A 716 -18.00 -2.97 -35.61
N TYR A 717 -19.32 -2.83 -35.69
CA TYR A 717 -20.20 -2.76 -34.53
C TYR A 717 -20.85 -4.11 -34.17
N GLN A 718 -20.59 -5.16 -34.96
CA GLN A 718 -21.11 -6.51 -34.71
C GLN A 718 -20.37 -7.17 -33.54
N GLU A 719 -21.10 -7.95 -32.74
CA GLU A 719 -20.54 -8.67 -31.60
C GLU A 719 -19.39 -9.60 -32.04
N GLY A 720 -18.30 -9.63 -31.26
CA GLY A 720 -17.07 -10.36 -31.62
C GLY A 720 -16.14 -9.65 -32.63
N ARG A 721 -16.60 -8.57 -33.28
CA ARG A 721 -15.80 -7.78 -34.25
C ARG A 721 -15.50 -6.36 -33.79
N LYS A 722 -16.05 -5.92 -32.65
CA LYS A 722 -15.90 -4.54 -32.14
C LYS A 722 -14.46 -4.09 -31.89
N TRP A 723 -13.55 -5.02 -31.57
CA TRP A 723 -12.13 -4.73 -31.43
C TRP A 723 -11.51 -4.10 -32.69
N MET A 724 -12.08 -4.35 -33.88
CA MET A 724 -11.61 -3.77 -35.15
C MET A 724 -11.74 -2.25 -35.18
N LYS A 725 -12.69 -1.66 -34.43
CA LYS A 725 -12.78 -0.20 -34.27
C LYS A 725 -11.51 0.37 -33.67
N VAL A 726 -10.97 -0.31 -32.65
CA VAL A 726 -9.77 0.13 -31.95
C VAL A 726 -8.56 0.08 -32.86
N GLU A 727 -8.41 -1.01 -33.62
CA GLU A 727 -7.27 -1.16 -34.54
C GLU A 727 -7.39 -0.30 -35.81
N ALA A 728 -8.60 0.01 -36.26
CA ALA A 728 -8.81 0.99 -37.34
C ALA A 728 -8.36 2.40 -36.92
N VAL A 729 -8.75 2.82 -35.72
CA VAL A 729 -8.30 4.10 -35.14
C VAL A 729 -6.77 4.12 -35.00
N ARG A 730 -6.18 3.06 -34.43
CA ARG A 730 -4.72 2.96 -34.26
C ARG A 730 -3.99 3.03 -35.59
N THR A 731 -4.44 2.28 -36.59
CA THR A 731 -3.86 2.31 -37.94
C THR A 731 -3.83 3.74 -38.49
N ALA A 732 -4.98 4.43 -38.49
CA ALA A 732 -5.08 5.79 -39.01
C ALA A 732 -4.19 6.80 -38.25
N LEU A 733 -4.20 6.76 -36.92
CA LEU A 733 -3.38 7.65 -36.09
C LEU A 733 -1.89 7.38 -36.26
N TYR A 734 -1.46 6.11 -36.34
CA TYR A 734 -0.04 5.74 -36.37
C TYR A 734 0.59 5.87 -37.75
N GLU A 735 -0.19 5.66 -38.82
CA GLU A 735 0.29 5.81 -40.19
C GLU A 735 0.60 7.27 -40.52
N THR A 736 -0.22 8.20 -40.01
CA THR A 736 -0.17 9.62 -40.36
C THR A 736 0.59 10.48 -39.36
N ALA A 737 0.96 9.92 -38.21
CA ALA A 737 1.74 10.63 -37.20
C ALA A 737 3.09 11.13 -37.76
N ASN A 738 3.49 12.34 -37.33
CA ASN A 738 4.77 12.92 -37.71
C ASN A 738 5.92 12.13 -37.06
N LYS A 739 6.88 11.69 -37.89
CA LYS A 739 8.06 10.89 -37.50
C LYS A 739 9.37 11.57 -37.91
N ASP A 740 9.35 12.88 -38.10
CA ASP A 740 10.51 13.65 -38.59
C ASP A 740 11.66 13.68 -37.57
N PHE A 741 11.36 13.50 -36.29
CA PHE A 741 12.37 13.43 -35.23
C PHE A 741 13.15 12.10 -35.28
N PRO A 742 14.50 12.10 -35.36
CA PRO A 742 15.29 10.87 -35.59
C PRO A 742 15.15 9.73 -34.56
N GLU A 743 14.81 10.02 -33.30
CA GLU A 743 14.61 9.01 -32.24
C GLU A 743 13.11 8.88 -31.87
N TRP A 744 12.20 9.02 -32.84
CA TRP A 744 10.75 9.01 -32.59
C TRP A 744 10.28 7.70 -31.95
N GLU A 745 10.83 6.53 -32.27
CA GLU A 745 10.38 5.26 -31.65
C GLU A 745 10.57 5.28 -30.13
N LYS A 746 11.66 5.90 -29.68
CA LYS A 746 12.02 5.98 -28.26
C LYS A 746 11.15 6.95 -27.49
N TYR A 747 10.87 8.13 -28.06
CA TYR A 747 10.21 9.22 -27.35
C TYR A 747 8.71 9.29 -27.61
N TYR A 748 8.29 8.95 -28.83
CA TYR A 748 6.94 9.15 -29.33
C TYR A 748 6.22 7.84 -29.65
N GLY A 749 6.93 6.71 -29.68
CA GLY A 749 6.36 5.42 -30.02
C GLY A 749 6.03 5.34 -31.50
N ASN A 750 4.85 5.81 -31.89
CA ASN A 750 4.35 5.84 -33.27
C ASN A 750 4.44 7.23 -33.94
N GLY A 751 5.03 8.23 -33.28
CA GLY A 751 5.19 9.60 -33.79
C GLY A 751 4.31 10.61 -33.06
N ILE A 752 4.25 11.83 -33.60
CA ILE A 752 3.45 12.94 -33.05
C ILE A 752 2.10 13.02 -33.77
N LEU A 753 1.02 13.13 -33.01
CA LEU A 753 -0.36 13.18 -33.50
C LEU A 753 -0.59 14.20 -34.62
N ARG A 754 -1.27 13.74 -35.69
CA ARG A 754 -1.79 14.54 -36.81
C ARG A 754 -3.25 14.18 -37.09
N ALA A 755 -4.17 14.81 -36.37
CA ALA A 755 -5.57 14.41 -36.31
C ALA A 755 -6.33 14.58 -37.64
N PHE A 756 -6.03 15.64 -38.40
CA PHE A 756 -6.69 15.85 -39.70
C PHE A 756 -6.15 14.89 -40.75
N ASP A 757 -4.84 14.64 -40.75
CA ASP A 757 -4.22 13.68 -41.66
C ASP A 757 -4.78 12.26 -41.40
N ALA A 758 -4.90 11.84 -40.13
CA ALA A 758 -5.55 10.58 -39.75
C ALA A 758 -7.01 10.47 -40.22
N LEU A 759 -7.75 11.59 -40.20
CA LEU A 759 -9.14 11.66 -40.68
C LEU A 759 -9.28 11.38 -42.19
N GLN A 760 -8.19 11.51 -42.96
CA GLN A 760 -8.19 11.21 -44.40
C GLN A 760 -7.95 9.73 -44.70
N VAL A 761 -7.58 8.93 -43.70
CA VAL A 761 -7.37 7.49 -43.86
C VAL A 761 -8.74 6.79 -43.80
N GLY A 762 -9.11 6.05 -44.85
CA GLY A 762 -10.35 5.28 -44.86
C GLY A 762 -10.33 4.14 -43.83
N VAL A 763 -11.49 3.59 -43.48
CA VAL A 763 -11.55 2.45 -42.55
C VAL A 763 -10.82 1.26 -43.21
N PRO A 764 -9.81 0.64 -42.58
CA PRO A 764 -9.11 -0.50 -43.18
C PRO A 764 -10.03 -1.69 -43.45
N ASP A 765 -9.60 -2.63 -44.28
CA ASP A 765 -10.27 -3.94 -44.38
C ASP A 765 -9.80 -4.88 -43.27
N GLU A 766 -10.64 -5.84 -42.88
CA GLU A 766 -10.34 -6.81 -41.81
C GLU A 766 -9.02 -7.56 -42.04
N SER A 767 -8.65 -7.82 -43.30
CA SER A 767 -7.41 -8.51 -43.67
C SER A 767 -6.13 -7.74 -43.29
N ILE A 768 -6.23 -6.43 -43.05
CA ILE A 768 -5.12 -5.56 -42.67
C ILE A 768 -5.02 -5.45 -41.14
N LEU A 769 -6.12 -5.64 -40.42
CA LEU A 769 -6.17 -5.45 -38.98
C LEU A 769 -5.66 -6.68 -38.23
N VAL A 770 -4.77 -6.45 -37.26
CA VAL A 770 -4.24 -7.48 -36.38
C VAL A 770 -4.78 -7.24 -34.97
N LYS A 771 -5.48 -8.24 -34.43
CA LYS A 771 -5.98 -8.19 -33.06
C LYS A 771 -4.81 -8.10 -32.08
N ALA A 772 -4.85 -7.11 -31.20
CA ALA A 772 -3.82 -6.93 -30.18
C ALA A 772 -3.83 -8.10 -29.17
N PRO A 773 -2.66 -8.51 -28.66
CA PRO A 773 -2.58 -9.46 -27.56
C PRO A 773 -3.48 -9.05 -26.39
N SER A 774 -3.97 -10.02 -25.62
CA SER A 774 -4.70 -9.73 -24.39
C SER A 774 -3.85 -8.88 -23.46
N ALA A 775 -4.45 -7.85 -22.88
CA ALA A 775 -3.87 -7.17 -21.73
C ALA A 775 -3.76 -8.21 -20.61
N GLU A 776 -2.56 -8.39 -20.13
CA GLU A 776 -2.24 -9.31 -19.05
C GLU A 776 -1.48 -8.52 -18.00
N SER A 777 -1.92 -8.64 -16.75
CA SER A 777 -1.16 -8.17 -15.57
C SER A 777 0.15 -8.95 -15.44
N SER A 778 0.11 -10.21 -15.87
CA SER A 778 1.23 -11.00 -16.35
C SER A 778 1.72 -10.43 -17.68
N LEU A 779 2.32 -9.24 -17.73
CA LEU A 779 2.85 -8.65 -18.98
C LEU A 779 3.37 -9.75 -19.91
N PHE A 780 2.78 -10.05 -21.06
CA PHE A 780 3.34 -11.06 -21.99
C PHE A 780 3.69 -12.44 -21.35
N GLY A 781 2.90 -12.95 -20.40
CA GLY A 781 3.26 -14.18 -19.68
C GLY A 781 4.46 -14.01 -18.73
N VAL A 782 4.79 -12.80 -18.28
CA VAL A 782 5.93 -12.53 -17.37
C VAL A 782 5.70 -13.05 -15.98
N VAL A 783 4.49 -12.91 -15.44
CA VAL A 783 4.17 -13.55 -14.16
C VAL A 783 4.21 -15.06 -14.29
N GLU A 784 3.81 -15.63 -15.43
CA GLU A 784 3.94 -17.06 -15.72
C GLU A 784 5.40 -17.50 -15.93
N THR A 785 6.22 -16.63 -16.52
CA THR A 785 7.64 -16.83 -16.77
C THR A 785 8.42 -16.74 -15.47
N ILE A 786 8.24 -15.66 -14.70
CA ILE A 786 8.80 -15.48 -13.36
C ILE A 786 8.29 -16.61 -12.45
N GLY A 787 7.02 -16.99 -12.57
CA GLY A 787 6.45 -18.12 -11.86
C GLY A 787 7.15 -19.44 -12.20
N SER A 788 7.34 -19.70 -13.50
CA SER A 788 8.10 -20.86 -14.00
C SER A 788 9.57 -20.85 -13.56
N PHE A 789 10.18 -19.67 -13.45
CA PHE A 789 11.50 -19.49 -12.86
C PHE A 789 11.50 -19.87 -11.37
N PHE A 790 10.47 -19.46 -10.62
CA PHE A 790 10.34 -19.76 -9.21
C PHE A 790 10.14 -21.24 -8.91
N LYS A 791 9.57 -22.04 -9.82
CA LYS A 791 9.46 -23.52 -9.68
C LYS A 791 10.76 -24.20 -9.28
N ARG A 792 11.90 -23.63 -9.67
CA ARG A 792 13.23 -24.19 -9.41
C ARG A 792 13.90 -23.63 -8.16
N ARG A 793 13.25 -22.74 -7.41
CA ARG A 793 13.82 -21.97 -6.28
C ARG A 793 13.44 -22.58 -4.94
N LYS A 794 14.10 -22.12 -3.86
CA LYS A 794 14.00 -22.69 -2.50
C LYS A 794 12.55 -22.90 -2.06
N LEU A 795 11.73 -21.85 -2.11
CA LEU A 795 10.33 -21.89 -1.68
C LEU A 795 9.53 -23.01 -2.37
N PHE A 796 9.68 -23.16 -3.69
CA PHE A 796 8.88 -24.11 -4.47
C PHE A 796 9.43 -25.54 -4.49
N ARG A 797 10.66 -25.74 -4.00
CA ARG A 797 11.21 -27.08 -3.72
C ARG A 797 10.72 -27.65 -2.39
N SER A 798 10.27 -26.80 -1.46
CA SER A 798 9.69 -27.21 -0.19
C SER A 798 8.29 -27.82 -0.37
N ALA A 799 7.93 -28.80 0.45
CA ALA A 799 6.58 -29.36 0.54
C ALA A 799 5.65 -28.51 1.43
N GLU A 800 6.16 -27.45 2.04
CA GLU A 800 5.41 -26.60 2.95
C GLU A 800 4.35 -25.75 2.23
N PRO A 801 3.34 -25.26 2.98
CA PRO A 801 2.34 -24.33 2.46
C PRO A 801 2.97 -23.08 1.86
N LYS A 802 2.56 -22.73 0.63
CA LYS A 802 3.12 -21.61 -0.13
C LYS A 802 2.08 -21.02 -1.08
N PRO A 803 2.11 -19.70 -1.31
CA PRO A 803 1.30 -19.06 -2.34
C PRO A 803 1.63 -19.60 -3.74
N PRO A 804 0.70 -19.49 -4.70
CA PRO A 804 0.97 -19.79 -6.10
C PRO A 804 2.15 -18.96 -6.63
N GLU A 805 2.85 -19.50 -7.62
CA GLU A 805 4.00 -18.84 -8.25
C GLU A 805 3.62 -17.51 -8.91
N GLU A 806 2.41 -17.43 -9.44
CA GLU A 806 1.85 -16.22 -10.05
C GLU A 806 1.63 -15.11 -9.01
N ALA A 807 1.21 -15.47 -7.79
CA ALA A 807 1.02 -14.50 -6.71
C ALA A 807 2.37 -13.90 -6.25
N VAL A 808 3.41 -14.75 -6.14
CA VAL A 808 4.77 -14.29 -5.79
C VAL A 808 5.39 -13.47 -6.92
N ALA A 809 5.11 -13.82 -8.18
CA ALA A 809 5.57 -13.05 -9.33
C ALA A 809 4.87 -11.69 -9.43
N MET A 810 3.57 -11.60 -9.12
CA MET A 810 2.86 -10.33 -9.03
C MET A 810 3.44 -9.44 -7.92
N GLU A 811 3.75 -10.03 -6.76
CA GLU A 811 4.45 -9.34 -5.69
C GLU A 811 5.78 -8.74 -6.16
N LEU A 812 6.59 -9.50 -6.92
CA LEU A 812 7.85 -9.00 -7.46
C LEU A 812 7.63 -7.78 -8.37
N VAL A 813 6.65 -7.83 -9.27
CA VAL A 813 6.30 -6.71 -10.16
C VAL A 813 5.85 -5.48 -9.36
N HIS A 814 5.11 -5.67 -8.27
CA HIS A 814 4.72 -4.59 -7.36
C HIS A 814 5.92 -4.02 -6.60
N LEU A 815 6.82 -4.88 -6.13
CA LEU A 815 8.04 -4.48 -5.41
C LEU A 815 8.90 -3.53 -6.27
N LEU A 816 9.10 -3.86 -7.55
CA LEU A 816 9.85 -3.04 -8.50
C LEU A 816 9.30 -1.61 -8.65
N GLN A 817 8.02 -1.40 -8.36
CA GLN A 817 7.32 -0.10 -8.45
C GLN A 817 7.05 0.55 -7.09
N THR A 818 7.34 -0.14 -6.00
CA THR A 818 7.07 0.34 -4.63
C THR A 818 8.34 0.77 -3.93
N ASP A 819 9.40 -0.03 -4.05
CA ASP A 819 10.63 0.19 -3.31
C ASP A 819 11.63 1.00 -4.17
N PRO A 820 12.01 2.23 -3.74
CA PRO A 820 12.84 3.14 -4.53
C PRO A 820 14.15 2.55 -5.05
N GLN A 821 14.70 1.53 -4.38
CA GLN A 821 15.95 0.89 -4.83
C GLN A 821 15.83 0.14 -6.16
N PHE A 822 14.60 -0.10 -6.65
CA PHE A 822 14.34 -0.78 -7.92
C PHE A 822 13.83 0.14 -9.04
N PHE A 823 13.56 1.43 -8.78
CA PHE A 823 12.90 2.31 -9.76
C PHE A 823 13.73 2.50 -11.04
N GLU A 824 15.06 2.60 -10.92
CA GLU A 824 15.94 2.67 -12.09
C GLU A 824 15.87 1.37 -12.91
N LEU A 825 15.97 0.21 -12.26
CA LEU A 825 15.86 -1.08 -12.91
C LEU A 825 14.50 -1.23 -13.61
N TYR A 826 13.39 -0.91 -12.93
CA TYR A 826 12.04 -1.00 -13.50
C TYR A 826 11.86 -0.09 -14.72
N SER A 827 12.57 1.04 -14.76
CA SER A 827 12.51 2.01 -15.86
C SER A 827 13.16 1.49 -17.14
N THR A 828 14.15 0.62 -17.01
CA THR A 828 14.91 0.09 -18.16
C THR A 828 14.59 -1.36 -18.49
N LEU A 829 14.16 -2.15 -17.51
CA LEU A 829 13.93 -3.58 -17.65
C LEU A 829 12.79 -3.83 -18.65
N ASP A 830 13.13 -4.55 -19.72
CA ASP A 830 12.11 -5.10 -20.60
C ASP A 830 11.42 -6.27 -19.90
N LEU A 831 10.32 -5.94 -19.22
CA LEU A 831 9.50 -6.95 -18.59
C LEU A 831 9.03 -7.98 -19.63
N SER A 832 8.74 -7.62 -20.87
CA SER A 832 8.30 -8.57 -21.91
C SER A 832 9.36 -9.60 -22.35
N SER A 833 10.60 -9.50 -21.85
CA SER A 833 11.71 -10.40 -22.14
C SER A 833 11.98 -11.36 -20.97
N PRO A 834 11.44 -12.60 -21.00
CA PRO A 834 11.75 -13.65 -20.04
C PRO A 834 13.22 -13.80 -19.68
N ALA A 835 14.08 -13.81 -20.69
CA ALA A 835 15.51 -14.04 -20.51
C ALA A 835 16.20 -12.87 -19.79
N GLU A 836 15.75 -11.64 -20.03
CA GLU A 836 16.30 -10.46 -19.35
C GLU A 836 15.87 -10.41 -17.88
N VAL A 837 14.59 -10.67 -17.62
CA VAL A 837 14.04 -10.74 -16.26
C VAL A 837 14.73 -11.84 -15.45
N GLU A 838 14.85 -13.05 -16.00
CA GLU A 838 15.55 -14.17 -15.35
C GLU A 838 17.00 -13.79 -15.01
N LYS A 839 17.74 -13.23 -15.97
CA LYS A 839 19.13 -12.80 -15.76
C LYS A 839 19.27 -11.80 -14.62
N VAL A 840 18.34 -10.86 -14.48
CA VAL A 840 18.36 -9.86 -13.41
C VAL A 840 18.09 -10.50 -12.04
N ILE A 841 17.08 -11.36 -11.94
CA ILE A 841 16.69 -12.02 -10.68
C ILE A 841 17.81 -12.95 -10.18
N GLU A 842 18.62 -13.51 -11.07
CA GLU A 842 19.77 -14.36 -10.71
C GLU A 842 20.96 -13.59 -10.12
N THR A 843 21.01 -12.26 -10.27
CA THR A 843 22.12 -11.48 -9.72
C THR A 843 22.08 -11.43 -8.19
N LYS A 844 23.26 -11.56 -7.56
CA LYS A 844 23.38 -11.43 -6.09
C LYS A 844 22.92 -10.06 -5.59
N GLU A 845 23.22 -9.00 -6.34
CA GLU A 845 22.81 -7.64 -5.99
C GLU A 845 21.29 -7.52 -5.91
N PHE A 846 20.56 -8.06 -6.90
CA PHE A 846 19.11 -8.06 -6.89
C PHE A 846 18.55 -8.84 -5.70
N GLN A 847 19.07 -10.05 -5.45
CA GLN A 847 18.64 -10.89 -4.34
C GLN A 847 18.86 -10.19 -2.99
N GLU A 848 20.03 -9.59 -2.76
CA GLU A 848 20.32 -8.85 -1.53
C GLU A 848 19.39 -7.65 -1.32
N LYS A 849 19.04 -6.93 -2.40
CA LYS A 849 18.07 -5.83 -2.36
C LYS A 849 16.67 -6.33 -1.95
N VAL A 850 16.22 -7.44 -2.53
CA VAL A 850 14.93 -8.08 -2.17
C VAL A 850 14.92 -8.53 -0.71
N LEU A 851 15.99 -9.19 -0.23
CA LEU A 851 16.11 -9.66 1.15
C LEU A 851 16.03 -8.52 2.17
N LYS A 852 16.61 -7.36 1.85
CA LYS A 852 16.63 -6.16 2.71
C LYS A 852 15.37 -5.31 2.58
N SER A 853 14.55 -5.52 1.56
CA SER A 853 13.36 -4.70 1.34
C SER A 853 12.31 -4.91 2.45
N PRO A 854 11.74 -3.84 3.02
CA PRO A 854 10.60 -3.93 3.93
C PRO A 854 9.28 -4.20 3.19
N TYR A 855 9.24 -3.99 1.87
CA TYR A 855 8.07 -4.20 1.02
C TYR A 855 7.98 -5.63 0.46
N ALA A 856 9.05 -6.42 0.61
CA ALA A 856 9.09 -7.82 0.19
C ALA A 856 8.65 -8.74 1.33
N SER A 857 7.67 -9.60 1.03
CA SER A 857 7.23 -10.67 1.90
C SER A 857 8.32 -11.72 2.09
N ASN A 858 8.22 -12.46 3.19
CA ASN A 858 9.11 -13.59 3.43
C ASN A 858 8.97 -14.69 2.35
N TYR A 859 7.83 -14.76 1.63
CA TYR A 859 7.67 -15.68 0.51
C TYR A 859 8.53 -15.24 -0.68
N LEU A 860 8.48 -13.98 -1.07
CA LEU A 860 9.32 -13.48 -2.16
C LEU A 860 10.81 -13.55 -1.82
N LYS A 861 11.18 -13.19 -0.58
CA LYS A 861 12.56 -13.31 -0.08
C LYS A 861 13.10 -14.74 -0.22
N GLU A 862 12.27 -15.74 0.04
CA GLU A 862 12.63 -17.14 -0.11
C GLU A 862 12.63 -17.59 -1.58
N ALA A 863 11.69 -17.09 -2.39
CA ALA A 863 11.53 -17.44 -3.80
C ALA A 863 12.70 -16.93 -4.67
N VAL A 864 13.41 -15.88 -4.28
CA VAL A 864 14.61 -15.42 -5.01
C VAL A 864 15.87 -16.23 -4.69
N LEU A 865 15.85 -17.09 -3.67
CA LEU A 865 16.99 -17.92 -3.26
C LEU A 865 17.00 -19.29 -3.94
N LEU A 866 18.20 -19.80 -4.23
CA LEU A 866 18.39 -21.15 -4.78
C LEU A 866 18.32 -22.26 -3.72
N THR A 867 18.71 -21.95 -2.47
CA THR A 867 18.90 -22.91 -1.37
C THR A 867 18.40 -22.40 -0.03
#